data_AF-A0A0G0IQL4-F1
#
_entry.id   AF-A0A0G0IQL4-F1
#
_cell.length_a   1.000
_cell.length_b   1.000
_cell.length_c   1.000
_cell.angle_alpha   90.00
_cell.angle_beta   90.00
_cell.angle_gamma   90.00
#
_symmetry.space_group_name_H-M   'P 1'
#
loop_
_entity.id
_entity.type
_entity.pdbx_description
1 polymer ?
#
loop_
_entity_poly.entity_id
_entity_poly.type
_entity_poly.pdbx_seq_one_letter_code
_entity_poly.pdbx_strand_id
1 'polypeptide(L)'
;MVKVSHKQLIHNSDKDVAAGKILQHMRGESEEEQAAQLASEYDLAYVDLNIFPVGADDMRAIDEAQSREFNICVFQKAGKELRIGIVDPTNKKTLDYVESLKNENGWVIHLYIISNASLEKIWKRYAEIPLLENLEALQISLSGEDLEKFEKEFGSMLDLKNRIREIPTTQIISIIMAGAVKMKASDVHFEPQEEEVRMRFRIDGILQDVGKFPNDTYHFILSRIKMMGKMKINIRDIAQDGHFSVDMENGKINVRTNIIPGSHGESVVMRLLSQADIMLSVEDLGLRGLAFENVQKEIAKPHGMILTTGPTGSGKTTTLYALVNKLNTAGVKIITIEDPIEYEVKNISQTQVANDRNYTFAEGLRAVVRQDPDVILVGEIRDDETADISVNAALTGHLVLSTLHTNNAPASIPRFIELGVKPNLIAPSVNCFIAQRLVRKLCQHCKEEYVPARETSDSVKKILAIISPKAKIEIPKNIEKLYRPVGCEKCHGLGFKGRIGIFEVLTITENIEKLILEMGGEREIAQTALEDGMITMAQDGILKAIEGLTSMEEVWRATGQTEFLEEIYEKLMSQSMSRTIDITQEDMLLVSQNLEPVESLKNLIEKSNQKNSAKYIFASSLLLNVGDIHIEPEEKSVKIRYRMDGILQTIAEIPLNEYPSLLGSIKFLSGFSTEVRGGVTDSRFSISLDKPFGNITDTKVDVRVSIILGGYGETVVMRLLNKSSVALDLEKLGIRKENLEKIINETKKPNGIFLTTGPTGSGKTTTLYSALKVLNNPEVKIITVEDPIEYQLDGILQTSVDDKEGYTFPTALRALLRQNPDIMMIGEIRDEETANIAVQAALTGHSILSTLHTNDAAGGVQRLVNMGVRSDDLATAVNALMAQRLVRKLCDCKVEREMASDEIVKIKKILTNVSEKSGILIPEIEKVFEAKGCEKCNNIGYKGRTTISEVLVIDREIEELITQNASSSQIREKAMENGMISMEQDGMLKVLEGETSLDEVERVI
;
A
#
# COMPACT_ATOMS: atom_id res chain seq x y z
N MET A 1 57.50 8.78 37.18
CA MET A 1 58.55 8.41 36.19
C MET A 1 57.99 8.62 34.80
N VAL A 2 58.76 9.19 33.88
CA VAL A 2 58.34 9.35 32.47
C VAL A 2 58.66 8.06 31.72
N LYS A 3 57.67 7.45 31.05
CA LYS A 3 57.92 6.41 30.04
C LYS A 3 58.08 7.08 28.68
N VAL A 4 59.30 7.09 28.16
CA VAL A 4 59.58 7.51 26.78
C VAL A 4 59.24 6.34 25.85
N SER A 5 58.30 6.54 24.94
CA SER A 5 58.06 5.61 23.82
C SER A 5 58.91 6.02 22.62
N HIS A 6 59.82 5.14 22.17
CA HIS A 6 60.57 5.37 20.94
C HIS A 6 59.64 5.26 19.73
N LYS A 7 59.36 6.39 19.08
CA LYS A 7 58.66 6.43 17.80
C LYS A 7 59.68 6.32 16.66
N GLN A 8 59.97 5.10 16.21
CA GLN A 8 60.76 4.90 14.98
C GLN A 8 59.93 5.35 13.78
N LEU A 9 60.37 6.43 13.13
CA LEU A 9 59.89 6.84 11.81
C LEU A 9 60.77 6.17 10.75
N ILE A 10 60.25 5.11 10.12
CA ILE A 10 60.89 4.50 8.95
C ILE A 10 60.50 5.33 7.73
N HIS A 11 61.39 6.24 7.34
CA HIS A 11 61.24 7.03 6.12
C HIS A 11 61.87 6.24 4.96
N ASN A 12 61.13 5.27 4.40
CA ASN A 12 61.48 4.74 3.08
C ASN A 12 61.30 5.88 2.07
N SER A 13 62.33 6.16 1.27
CA SER A 13 62.25 7.19 0.23
C SER A 13 61.70 6.60 -1.07
N ASP A 14 61.17 7.45 -1.96
CA ASP A 14 60.75 7.01 -3.29
C ASP A 14 61.91 6.39 -4.11
N LYS A 15 63.17 6.73 -3.77
CA LYS A 15 64.35 6.11 -4.34
C LYS A 15 64.55 4.67 -3.89
N ASP A 16 64.20 4.33 -2.65
CA ASP A 16 64.27 2.95 -2.15
C ASP A 16 63.18 2.08 -2.80
N VAL A 17 61.99 2.64 -3.02
CA VAL A 17 60.90 1.98 -3.76
C VAL A 17 61.27 1.79 -5.24
N ALA A 18 61.87 2.81 -5.87
CA ALA A 18 62.35 2.71 -7.25
C ALA A 18 63.52 1.72 -7.40
N ALA A 19 64.49 1.75 -6.50
CA ALA A 19 65.61 0.80 -6.46
C ALA A 19 65.11 -0.64 -6.22
N GLY A 20 64.13 -0.82 -5.32
CA GLY A 20 63.47 -2.11 -5.10
C GLY A 20 62.82 -2.66 -6.37
N LYS A 21 62.09 -1.83 -7.14
CA LYS A 21 61.51 -2.23 -8.42
C LYS A 21 62.56 -2.59 -9.47
N ILE A 22 63.65 -1.83 -9.57
CA ILE A 22 64.76 -2.12 -10.50
C ILE A 22 65.45 -3.44 -10.12
N LEU A 23 65.75 -3.64 -8.83
CA LEU A 23 66.33 -4.90 -8.33
C LEU A 23 65.41 -6.10 -8.52
N GLN A 24 64.09 -5.92 -8.42
CA GLN A 24 63.11 -6.96 -8.71
C GLN A 24 63.06 -7.29 -10.21
N HIS A 25 63.15 -6.29 -11.09
CA HIS A 25 63.18 -6.48 -12.54
C HIS A 25 64.45 -7.23 -13.00
N MET A 26 65.63 -6.79 -12.54
CA MET A 26 66.91 -7.46 -12.84
C MET A 26 67.00 -8.89 -12.28
N ARG A 27 66.31 -9.17 -11.17
CA ARG A 27 66.17 -10.55 -10.66
C ARG A 27 65.26 -11.39 -11.55
N GLY A 28 64.12 -10.85 -11.98
CA GLY A 28 63.23 -11.53 -12.92
C GLY A 28 63.94 -11.90 -14.23
N GLU A 29 64.66 -10.95 -14.84
CA GLU A 29 65.47 -11.22 -16.04
C GLU A 29 66.50 -12.34 -15.79
N SER A 30 67.21 -12.31 -14.66
CA SER A 30 68.19 -13.34 -14.31
C SER A 30 67.58 -14.71 -13.97
N GLU A 31 66.36 -14.76 -13.41
CA GLU A 31 65.63 -16.02 -13.16
C GLU A 31 65.09 -16.64 -14.46
N GLU A 32 64.63 -15.83 -15.41
CA GLU A 32 64.19 -16.28 -16.72
C GLU A 32 65.37 -16.74 -17.60
N GLU A 33 66.53 -16.09 -17.55
CA GLU A 33 67.78 -16.58 -18.16
C GLU A 33 68.19 -17.96 -17.60
N GLN A 34 68.09 -18.15 -16.28
CA GLN A 34 68.38 -19.44 -15.63
C GLN A 34 67.38 -20.53 -16.03
N ALA A 35 66.08 -20.22 -16.11
CA ALA A 35 65.06 -21.16 -16.56
C ALA A 35 65.27 -21.58 -18.02
N ALA A 36 65.65 -20.64 -18.90
CA ALA A 36 65.99 -20.92 -20.30
C ALA A 36 67.26 -21.79 -20.43
N GLN A 37 68.29 -21.53 -19.62
CA GLN A 37 69.50 -22.36 -19.59
C GLN A 37 69.21 -23.79 -19.10
N LEU A 38 68.42 -23.93 -18.03
CA LEU A 38 68.01 -25.23 -17.49
C LEU A 38 67.19 -26.04 -18.50
N ALA A 39 66.32 -25.39 -19.28
CA ALA A 39 65.56 -26.05 -20.34
C ALA A 39 66.48 -26.66 -21.41
N SER A 40 67.52 -25.93 -21.81
CA SER A 40 68.53 -26.40 -22.77
C SER A 40 69.45 -27.49 -22.23
N GLU A 41 69.57 -27.68 -20.90
CA GLU A 41 70.36 -28.77 -20.30
C GLU A 41 69.57 -30.10 -20.27
N TYR A 42 68.24 -30.02 -20.17
CA TYR A 42 67.35 -31.18 -20.01
C TYR A 42 66.53 -31.56 -21.26
N ASP A 43 66.83 -30.95 -22.43
CA ASP A 43 66.10 -31.12 -23.70
C ASP A 43 64.59 -30.82 -23.57
N LEU A 44 64.26 -29.80 -22.78
CA LEU A 44 62.90 -29.31 -22.57
C LEU A 44 62.69 -27.94 -23.21
N ALA A 45 61.44 -27.60 -23.51
CA ALA A 45 61.07 -26.27 -23.95
C ALA A 45 61.00 -25.29 -22.76
N TYR A 46 61.31 -24.02 -23.01
CA TYR A 46 61.19 -22.93 -22.03
C TYR A 46 59.98 -22.05 -22.36
N VAL A 47 59.33 -21.45 -21.35
CA VAL A 47 58.29 -20.43 -21.56
C VAL A 47 58.29 -19.37 -20.45
N ASP A 48 58.31 -18.10 -20.85
CA ASP A 48 58.11 -16.96 -19.94
C ASP A 48 56.61 -16.70 -19.73
N LEU A 49 56.09 -16.97 -18.53
CA LEU A 49 54.69 -16.70 -18.19
C LEU A 49 54.45 -15.24 -17.76
N ASN A 50 55.49 -14.41 -17.66
CA ASN A 50 55.35 -12.96 -17.58
C ASN A 50 54.82 -12.39 -18.90
N ILE A 51 55.32 -12.90 -20.03
CA ILE A 51 54.93 -12.49 -21.40
C ILE A 51 53.79 -13.35 -21.98
N PHE A 52 53.78 -14.67 -21.73
CA PHE A 52 52.79 -15.58 -22.32
C PHE A 52 51.38 -15.39 -21.71
N PRO A 53 50.32 -15.23 -22.53
CA PRO A 53 48.95 -15.05 -22.03
C PRO A 53 48.32 -16.40 -21.63
N VAL A 54 48.19 -16.63 -20.33
CA VAL A 54 47.52 -17.83 -19.77
C VAL A 54 46.04 -17.56 -19.50
N GLY A 55 45.14 -18.41 -20.00
CA GLY A 55 43.70 -18.34 -19.74
C GLY A 55 43.33 -18.88 -18.35
N ALA A 56 42.22 -18.40 -17.80
CA ALA A 56 41.71 -18.89 -16.50
C ALA A 56 41.25 -20.36 -16.59
N ASP A 57 40.67 -20.77 -17.72
CA ASP A 57 40.20 -22.13 -17.97
C ASP A 57 41.33 -23.13 -18.26
N ASP A 58 42.51 -22.66 -18.69
CA ASP A 58 43.72 -23.47 -18.75
C ASP A 58 44.17 -23.85 -17.33
N MET A 59 44.24 -22.86 -16.43
CA MET A 59 44.68 -23.03 -15.04
C MET A 59 43.76 -23.99 -14.27
N ARG A 60 42.44 -23.94 -14.49
CA ARG A 60 41.41 -24.82 -13.91
C ARG A 60 41.62 -26.33 -14.13
N ALA A 61 42.62 -26.74 -14.92
CA ALA A 61 42.95 -28.15 -15.15
C ALA A 61 43.68 -28.86 -13.99
N ILE A 62 44.19 -28.10 -13.01
CA ILE A 62 44.65 -28.58 -11.69
C ILE A 62 44.17 -27.59 -10.62
N ASP A 63 44.07 -28.00 -9.35
CA ASP A 63 43.69 -27.06 -8.28
C ASP A 63 44.89 -26.27 -7.72
N GLU A 64 44.63 -25.17 -6.99
CA GLU A 64 45.69 -24.32 -6.45
C GLU A 64 46.56 -25.05 -5.40
N ALA A 65 45.98 -25.96 -4.61
CA ALA A 65 46.72 -26.72 -3.61
C ALA A 65 47.69 -27.71 -4.27
N GLN A 66 47.26 -28.41 -5.32
CA GLN A 66 48.09 -29.25 -6.17
C GLN A 66 49.19 -28.43 -6.88
N SER A 67 48.81 -27.31 -7.50
CA SER A 67 49.74 -26.39 -8.17
C SER A 67 50.87 -25.93 -7.23
N ARG A 68 50.53 -25.65 -5.95
CA ARG A 68 51.49 -25.29 -4.89
C ARG A 68 52.26 -26.49 -4.33
N GLU A 69 51.64 -27.64 -4.16
CA GLU A 69 52.26 -28.83 -3.56
C GLU A 69 53.33 -29.47 -4.47
N PHE A 70 53.13 -29.39 -5.79
CA PHE A 70 54.01 -30.00 -6.80
C PHE A 70 54.86 -28.98 -7.58
N ASN A 71 54.73 -27.68 -7.29
CA ASN A 71 55.42 -26.57 -7.98
C ASN A 71 55.23 -26.58 -9.51
N ILE A 72 53.98 -26.70 -9.95
CA ILE A 72 53.60 -26.74 -11.37
C ILE A 72 52.44 -25.79 -11.68
N CYS A 73 52.31 -25.38 -12.94
CA CYS A 73 51.08 -24.77 -13.43
C CYS A 73 50.71 -25.25 -14.84
N VAL A 74 49.42 -25.42 -15.11
CA VAL A 74 48.92 -25.53 -16.48
C VAL A 74 48.85 -24.12 -17.06
N PHE A 75 49.46 -23.92 -18.23
CA PHE A 75 49.47 -22.63 -18.92
C PHE A 75 48.78 -22.66 -20.29
N GLN A 76 48.47 -23.86 -20.82
CA GLN A 76 47.65 -24.05 -22.01
C GLN A 76 47.01 -25.46 -22.04
N LYS A 77 45.73 -25.56 -22.40
CA LYS A 77 44.98 -26.82 -22.56
C LYS A 77 44.23 -26.85 -23.90
N ALA A 78 44.59 -27.80 -24.76
CA ALA A 78 44.02 -27.97 -26.10
C ALA A 78 43.36 -29.36 -26.22
N GLY A 79 42.11 -29.46 -25.75
CA GLY A 79 41.34 -30.72 -25.76
C GLY A 79 41.95 -31.78 -24.84
N LYS A 80 42.77 -32.67 -25.40
CA LYS A 80 43.55 -33.67 -24.65
C LYS A 80 45.05 -33.32 -24.50
N GLU A 81 45.56 -32.34 -25.22
CA GLU A 81 46.92 -31.84 -25.02
C GLU A 81 46.95 -30.85 -23.85
N LEU A 82 47.94 -30.99 -22.97
CA LEU A 82 48.12 -30.17 -21.79
C LEU A 82 49.57 -29.70 -21.71
N ARG A 83 49.78 -28.38 -21.52
CA ARG A 83 51.11 -27.81 -21.36
C ARG A 83 51.31 -27.37 -19.92
N ILE A 84 52.27 -28.00 -19.26
CA ILE A 84 52.59 -27.79 -17.85
C ILE A 84 53.95 -27.13 -17.75
N GLY A 85 54.00 -26.00 -17.04
CA GLY A 85 55.23 -25.36 -16.60
C GLY A 85 55.70 -25.96 -15.27
N ILE A 86 56.98 -26.32 -15.19
CA ILE A 86 57.64 -26.84 -13.98
C ILE A 86 58.92 -26.03 -13.70
N VAL A 87 59.29 -25.89 -12.42
CA VAL A 87 60.50 -25.14 -12.03
C VAL A 87 61.75 -26.04 -11.99
N ASP A 88 61.60 -27.30 -11.62
CA ASP A 88 62.71 -28.26 -11.45
C ASP A 88 62.39 -29.58 -12.19
N PRO A 89 63.12 -29.91 -13.29
CA PRO A 89 62.92 -31.13 -14.06
C PRO A 89 63.47 -32.38 -13.36
N THR A 90 64.20 -32.24 -12.24
CA THR A 90 64.75 -33.34 -11.46
C THR A 90 63.88 -33.72 -10.26
N ASN A 91 62.88 -32.91 -9.91
CA ASN A 91 62.00 -33.16 -8.78
C ASN A 91 61.08 -34.35 -9.03
N LYS A 92 61.49 -35.52 -8.51
CA LYS A 92 60.74 -36.77 -8.66
C LYS A 92 59.29 -36.67 -8.16
N LYS A 93 59.00 -35.93 -7.08
CA LYS A 93 57.63 -35.78 -6.57
C LYS A 93 56.72 -35.12 -7.62
N THR A 94 57.25 -34.14 -8.35
CA THR A 94 56.56 -33.44 -9.43
C THR A 94 56.36 -34.36 -10.64
N LEU A 95 57.38 -35.14 -11.03
CA LEU A 95 57.30 -36.08 -12.15
C LEU A 95 56.30 -37.23 -11.89
N ASP A 96 56.36 -37.84 -10.70
CA ASP A 96 55.44 -38.93 -10.30
C ASP A 96 53.96 -38.49 -10.37
N TYR A 97 53.66 -37.22 -10.02
CA TYR A 97 52.32 -36.62 -10.12
C TYR A 97 51.90 -36.25 -11.55
N VAL A 98 52.83 -35.76 -12.37
CA VAL A 98 52.59 -35.57 -13.81
C VAL A 98 52.24 -36.91 -14.48
N GLU A 99 52.89 -38.01 -14.07
CA GLU A 99 52.57 -39.35 -14.57
C GLU A 99 51.20 -39.87 -14.08
N SER A 100 50.77 -39.54 -12.85
CA SER A 100 49.41 -39.89 -12.41
C SER A 100 48.33 -39.12 -13.20
N LEU A 101 48.49 -37.80 -13.38
CA LEU A 101 47.58 -36.98 -14.20
C LEU A 101 47.41 -37.52 -15.63
N LYS A 102 48.51 -37.99 -16.24
CA LYS A 102 48.54 -38.60 -17.57
C LYS A 102 47.72 -39.90 -17.62
N ASN A 103 47.87 -40.76 -16.62
CA ASN A 103 47.22 -42.07 -16.56
C ASN A 103 45.74 -41.98 -16.17
N GLU A 104 45.38 -41.09 -15.26
CA GLU A 104 43.99 -40.90 -14.78
C GLU A 104 43.09 -40.25 -15.83
N ASN A 105 43.59 -39.22 -16.52
CA ASN A 105 42.77 -38.39 -17.43
C ASN A 105 42.99 -38.69 -18.92
N GLY A 106 43.99 -39.52 -19.26
CA GLY A 106 44.33 -39.85 -20.65
C GLY A 106 44.78 -38.65 -21.48
N TRP A 107 45.48 -37.71 -20.84
CA TRP A 107 46.01 -36.49 -21.44
C TRP A 107 47.40 -36.69 -22.06
N VAL A 108 47.71 -35.91 -23.09
CA VAL A 108 49.04 -35.80 -23.69
C VAL A 108 49.73 -34.59 -23.07
N ILE A 109 50.63 -34.83 -22.11
CA ILE A 109 51.30 -33.76 -21.36
C ILE A 109 52.62 -33.40 -22.04
N HIS A 110 52.82 -32.10 -22.26
CA HIS A 110 54.07 -31.49 -22.67
C HIS A 110 54.64 -30.65 -21.53
N LEU A 111 55.87 -30.96 -21.11
CA LEU A 111 56.56 -30.24 -20.04
C LEU A 111 57.39 -29.08 -20.60
N TYR A 112 57.32 -27.95 -19.89
CA TYR A 112 58.11 -26.75 -20.16
C TYR A 112 58.76 -26.30 -18.85
N ILE A 113 59.96 -25.73 -18.92
CA ILE A 113 60.58 -25.08 -17.75
C ILE A 113 60.14 -23.62 -17.67
N ILE A 114 59.83 -23.18 -16.45
CA ILE A 114 59.42 -21.81 -16.09
C ILE A 114 60.24 -21.32 -14.89
N SER A 115 60.40 -19.99 -14.75
CA SER A 115 61.01 -19.42 -13.53
C SER A 115 60.09 -19.49 -12.31
N ASN A 116 60.66 -19.26 -11.13
CA ASN A 116 59.88 -19.07 -9.89
C ASN A 116 59.01 -17.82 -9.98
N ALA A 117 59.51 -16.70 -10.52
CA ALA A 117 58.72 -15.50 -10.77
C ALA A 117 57.49 -15.77 -11.66
N SER A 118 57.66 -16.56 -12.73
CA SER A 118 56.59 -17.01 -13.62
C SER A 118 55.54 -17.86 -12.88
N LEU A 119 55.96 -18.82 -12.04
CA LEU A 119 55.04 -19.64 -11.24
C LEU A 119 54.29 -18.82 -10.17
N GLU A 120 55.00 -17.92 -9.46
CA GLU A 120 54.41 -17.00 -8.49
C GLU A 120 53.34 -16.09 -9.11
N LYS A 121 53.56 -15.62 -10.35
CA LYS A 121 52.57 -14.82 -11.11
C LYS A 121 51.29 -15.62 -11.32
N ILE A 122 51.39 -16.91 -11.65
CA ILE A 122 50.22 -17.77 -11.85
C ILE A 122 49.51 -18.08 -10.53
N TRP A 123 50.21 -18.33 -9.42
CA TRP A 123 49.59 -18.48 -8.10
C TRP A 123 48.83 -17.23 -7.63
N LYS A 124 49.30 -16.03 -7.97
CA LYS A 124 48.56 -14.78 -7.68
C LYS A 124 47.26 -14.69 -8.49
N ARG A 125 47.19 -15.31 -9.68
CA ARG A 125 46.00 -15.36 -10.53
C ARG A 125 45.00 -16.46 -10.17
N TYR A 126 45.40 -17.53 -9.47
CA TYR A 126 44.43 -18.49 -8.91
C TYR A 126 43.44 -17.80 -7.95
N ALA A 127 43.91 -16.83 -7.17
CA ALA A 127 43.07 -16.00 -6.30
C ALA A 127 42.08 -15.07 -7.05
N GLU A 128 42.21 -14.91 -8.38
CA GLU A 128 41.29 -14.14 -9.23
C GLU A 128 40.16 -15.01 -9.81
N ILE A 129 40.34 -16.34 -9.88
CA ILE A 129 39.38 -17.31 -10.44
C ILE A 129 37.99 -17.30 -9.75
N PRO A 130 37.86 -17.13 -8.41
CA PRO A 130 36.55 -17.09 -7.74
C PRO A 130 35.59 -16.01 -8.26
N LEU A 131 36.08 -15.00 -8.99
CA LEU A 131 35.24 -13.97 -9.60
C LEU A 131 34.38 -14.50 -10.76
N LEU A 132 34.79 -15.59 -11.42
CA LEU A 132 34.08 -16.18 -12.57
C LEU A 132 32.92 -17.10 -12.14
N GLU A 133 33.07 -17.87 -11.07
CA GLU A 133 31.97 -18.69 -10.50
C GLU A 133 30.79 -17.81 -10.04
N ASN A 134 31.10 -16.61 -9.55
CA ASN A 134 30.10 -15.60 -9.20
C ASN A 134 29.31 -15.07 -10.41
N LEU A 135 29.80 -15.20 -11.65
CA LEU A 135 29.06 -14.76 -12.86
C LEU A 135 28.07 -15.81 -13.35
N GLU A 136 28.44 -17.09 -13.32
CA GLU A 136 27.51 -18.19 -13.64
C GLU A 136 26.41 -18.29 -12.57
N ALA A 137 26.75 -18.11 -11.29
CA ALA A 137 25.77 -18.10 -10.18
C ALA A 137 24.78 -16.90 -10.18
N LEU A 138 24.95 -15.92 -11.07
CA LEU A 138 24.03 -14.80 -11.28
C LEU A 138 23.01 -15.03 -12.40
N GLN A 139 23.23 -16.01 -13.28
CA GLN A 139 22.23 -16.42 -14.27
C GLN A 139 21.30 -17.46 -13.65
N ILE A 140 19.99 -17.28 -13.86
CA ILE A 140 18.99 -18.29 -13.49
C ILE A 140 18.40 -18.85 -14.78
N SER A 141 18.75 -20.09 -15.09
CA SER A 141 18.02 -20.94 -16.02
C SER A 141 17.01 -21.79 -15.25
N LEU A 142 15.80 -21.95 -15.79
CA LEU A 142 14.77 -22.88 -15.32
C LEU A 142 14.43 -23.86 -16.43
N SER A 143 14.85 -25.12 -16.26
CA SER A 143 14.48 -26.21 -17.17
C SER A 143 13.06 -26.73 -16.88
N GLY A 144 12.52 -27.54 -17.80
CA GLY A 144 11.31 -28.32 -17.56
C GLY A 144 11.48 -29.28 -16.39
N GLU A 145 12.68 -29.85 -16.21
CA GLU A 145 13.01 -30.71 -15.06
C GLU A 145 12.97 -29.93 -13.74
N ASP A 146 13.42 -28.67 -13.69
CA ASP A 146 13.32 -27.82 -12.49
C ASP A 146 11.85 -27.51 -12.13
N LEU A 147 11.00 -27.26 -13.13
CA LEU A 147 9.57 -27.00 -12.95
C LEU A 147 8.77 -28.26 -12.57
N GLU A 148 9.19 -29.44 -13.02
CA GLU A 148 8.67 -30.73 -12.56
C GLU A 148 9.17 -31.08 -11.15
N LYS A 149 10.45 -30.83 -10.86
CA LYS A 149 11.04 -31.05 -9.53
C LYS A 149 10.37 -30.15 -8.49
N PHE A 150 10.17 -28.87 -8.83
CA PHE A 150 9.40 -27.95 -7.99
C PHE A 150 7.99 -28.48 -7.71
N GLU A 151 7.29 -28.99 -8.73
CA GLU A 151 5.93 -29.54 -8.58
C GLU A 151 5.90 -30.84 -7.74
N LYS A 152 6.95 -31.67 -7.81
CA LYS A 152 7.11 -32.89 -7.00
C LYS A 152 7.53 -32.61 -5.55
N GLU A 153 8.26 -31.53 -5.30
CA GLU A 153 8.80 -31.19 -3.96
C GLU A 153 7.97 -30.13 -3.20
N PHE A 154 7.24 -29.26 -3.92
CA PHE A 154 6.55 -28.07 -3.39
C PHE A 154 5.20 -27.80 -4.11
N GLY A 155 4.49 -28.84 -4.55
CA GLY A 155 3.31 -28.74 -5.43
C GLY A 155 2.12 -27.88 -4.94
N SER A 156 2.03 -27.57 -3.64
CA SER A 156 1.11 -26.57 -3.10
C SER A 156 1.82 -25.39 -2.44
N MET A 157 1.14 -24.25 -2.37
CA MET A 157 1.62 -23.06 -1.65
C MET A 157 1.94 -23.36 -0.17
N LEU A 158 1.23 -24.32 0.44
CA LEU A 158 1.44 -24.72 1.83
C LEU A 158 2.74 -25.53 1.99
N ASP A 159 3.07 -26.39 1.03
CA ASP A 159 4.32 -27.17 1.04
C ASP A 159 5.53 -26.26 0.85
N LEU A 160 5.46 -25.31 -0.08
CA LEU A 160 6.49 -24.28 -0.23
C LEU A 160 6.66 -23.50 1.09
N LYS A 161 5.58 -23.00 1.68
CA LYS A 161 5.59 -22.23 2.93
C LYS A 161 6.24 -22.97 4.10
N ASN A 162 6.03 -24.28 4.20
CA ASN A 162 6.63 -25.11 5.25
C ASN A 162 8.10 -25.42 4.98
N ARG A 163 8.46 -25.76 3.74
CA ARG A 163 9.79 -26.29 3.38
C ARG A 163 10.82 -25.24 2.98
N ILE A 164 10.42 -23.98 2.76
CA ILE A 164 11.32 -22.90 2.30
C ILE A 164 12.51 -22.63 3.25
N ARG A 165 12.41 -23.06 4.52
CA ARG A 165 13.46 -22.95 5.55
C ARG A 165 14.55 -24.04 5.44
N GLU A 166 14.33 -25.08 4.65
CA GLU A 166 15.27 -26.21 4.44
C GLU A 166 16.23 -25.97 3.26
N ILE A 167 16.04 -24.87 2.51
CA ILE A 167 16.65 -24.65 1.19
C ILE A 167 17.98 -23.87 1.30
N PRO A 168 19.07 -24.32 0.62
CA PRO A 168 20.30 -23.55 0.52
C PRO A 168 20.09 -22.18 -0.15
N THR A 169 20.66 -21.11 0.41
CA THR A 169 20.57 -19.73 -0.13
C THR A 169 21.15 -19.58 -1.54
N THR A 170 21.99 -20.51 -1.99
CA THR A 170 22.49 -20.61 -3.37
C THR A 170 21.45 -21.14 -4.37
N GLN A 171 20.38 -21.82 -3.92
CA GLN A 171 19.29 -22.32 -4.76
C GLN A 171 17.96 -21.59 -4.52
N ILE A 172 17.83 -20.85 -3.41
CA ILE A 172 16.56 -20.31 -2.95
C ILE A 172 15.92 -19.31 -3.93
N ILE A 173 16.69 -18.45 -4.60
CA ILE A 173 16.15 -17.54 -5.62
C ILE A 173 15.58 -18.33 -6.81
N SER A 174 16.29 -19.36 -7.29
CA SER A 174 15.83 -20.19 -8.41
C SER A 174 14.51 -20.90 -8.08
N ILE A 175 14.37 -21.43 -6.86
CA ILE A 175 13.13 -22.07 -6.38
C ILE A 175 11.99 -21.04 -6.20
N ILE A 176 12.30 -19.84 -5.70
CA ILE A 176 11.32 -18.74 -5.61
C ILE A 176 10.84 -18.32 -7.00
N MET A 177 11.74 -18.20 -7.98
CA MET A 177 11.37 -17.89 -9.38
C MET A 177 10.59 -19.04 -10.03
N ALA A 178 10.99 -20.31 -9.84
CA ALA A 178 10.25 -21.47 -10.33
C ALA A 178 8.82 -21.50 -9.78
N GLY A 179 8.65 -21.26 -8.48
CA GLY A 179 7.34 -21.14 -7.84
C GLY A 179 6.53 -19.97 -8.39
N ALA A 180 7.11 -18.77 -8.48
CA ALA A 180 6.44 -17.59 -9.01
C ALA A 180 5.94 -17.81 -10.45
N VAL A 181 6.75 -18.43 -11.30
CA VAL A 181 6.40 -18.77 -12.69
C VAL A 181 5.32 -19.86 -12.75
N LYS A 182 5.48 -20.97 -12.01
CA LYS A 182 4.51 -22.08 -11.97
C LYS A 182 3.13 -21.62 -11.47
N MET A 183 3.12 -20.72 -10.50
CA MET A 183 1.91 -20.17 -9.86
C MET A 183 1.36 -18.91 -10.56
N LYS A 184 2.00 -18.44 -11.64
CA LYS A 184 1.64 -17.21 -12.39
C LYS A 184 1.54 -15.95 -11.53
N ALA A 185 2.53 -15.73 -10.67
CA ALA A 185 2.69 -14.48 -9.93
C ALA A 185 3.18 -13.35 -10.86
N SER A 186 2.59 -12.15 -10.73
CA SER A 186 3.06 -10.93 -11.41
C SER A 186 4.21 -10.25 -10.66
N ASP A 187 4.23 -10.37 -9.33
CA ASP A 187 5.21 -9.72 -8.46
C ASP A 187 5.60 -10.66 -7.31
N VAL A 188 6.88 -10.68 -6.94
CA VAL A 188 7.40 -11.29 -5.72
C VAL A 188 7.81 -10.18 -4.76
N HIS A 189 7.28 -10.21 -3.54
CA HIS A 189 7.47 -9.21 -2.51
C HIS A 189 8.22 -9.81 -1.31
N PHE A 190 9.18 -9.06 -0.77
CA PHE A 190 9.80 -9.32 0.53
C PHE A 190 9.63 -8.09 1.42
N GLU A 191 9.02 -8.28 2.59
CA GLU A 191 8.61 -7.21 3.50
C GLU A 191 9.17 -7.52 4.90
N PRO A 192 10.27 -6.86 5.31
CA PRO A 192 10.87 -7.06 6.62
C PRO A 192 9.99 -6.60 7.78
N GLN A 193 9.87 -7.45 8.79
CA GLN A 193 9.26 -7.16 10.08
C GLN A 193 10.31 -7.37 11.19
N GLU A 194 9.98 -7.00 12.43
CA GLU A 194 10.93 -6.97 13.56
C GLU A 194 11.68 -8.30 13.77
N GLU A 195 10.97 -9.43 13.75
CA GLU A 195 11.56 -10.76 13.96
C GLU A 195 11.86 -11.55 12.67
N GLU A 196 11.12 -11.29 11.58
CA GLU A 196 11.19 -12.09 10.35
C GLU A 196 10.75 -11.31 9.09
N VAL A 197 11.14 -11.81 7.91
CA VAL A 197 10.77 -11.25 6.60
C VAL A 197 9.65 -12.06 5.98
N ARG A 198 8.54 -11.39 5.69
CA ARG A 198 7.37 -11.95 5.02
C ARG A 198 7.60 -11.97 3.51
N MET A 199 7.48 -13.15 2.88
CA MET A 199 7.52 -13.29 1.43
C MET A 199 6.12 -13.52 0.87
N ARG A 200 5.70 -12.64 -0.04
CA ARG A 200 4.39 -12.70 -0.70
C ARG A 200 4.52 -12.80 -2.22
N PHE A 201 3.65 -13.55 -2.87
CA PHE A 201 3.48 -13.49 -4.33
C PHE A 201 2.19 -12.71 -4.63
N ARG A 202 2.22 -11.78 -5.58
CA ARG A 202 1.01 -11.18 -6.14
C ARG A 202 0.50 -12.09 -7.25
N ILE A 203 -0.55 -12.86 -6.99
CA ILE A 203 -1.15 -13.83 -7.92
C ILE A 203 -2.51 -13.31 -8.34
N ASP A 204 -2.72 -13.19 -9.66
CA ASP A 204 -3.90 -12.56 -10.26
C ASP A 204 -4.32 -11.22 -9.61
N GLY A 205 -3.32 -10.43 -9.19
CA GLY A 205 -3.50 -9.11 -8.58
C GLY A 205 -3.46 -9.06 -7.05
N ILE A 206 -3.67 -10.17 -6.33
CA ILE A 206 -3.72 -10.18 -4.86
C ILE A 206 -2.45 -10.78 -4.25
N LEU A 207 -1.98 -10.16 -3.18
CA LEU A 207 -0.84 -10.61 -2.37
C LEU A 207 -1.20 -11.85 -1.53
N GLN A 208 -0.45 -12.93 -1.71
CA GLN A 208 -0.63 -14.22 -1.03
C GLN A 208 0.64 -14.59 -0.23
N ASP A 209 0.48 -15.14 0.98
CA ASP A 209 1.59 -15.46 1.89
C ASP A 209 2.27 -16.80 1.56
N VAL A 210 3.44 -16.72 0.92
CA VAL A 210 4.17 -17.89 0.39
C VAL A 210 5.33 -18.34 1.28
N GLY A 211 5.94 -17.45 2.07
CA GLY A 211 7.05 -17.82 2.94
C GLY A 211 7.37 -16.82 4.05
N LYS A 212 8.16 -17.25 5.03
CA LYS A 212 8.65 -16.44 6.16
C LYS A 212 10.10 -16.81 6.50
N PHE A 213 11.01 -15.83 6.39
CA PHE A 213 12.46 -16.01 6.54
C PHE A 213 13.01 -15.33 7.80
N PRO A 214 13.99 -15.94 8.50
CA PRO A 214 14.81 -15.21 9.47
C PRO A 214 15.54 -14.03 8.81
N ASN A 215 15.69 -12.93 9.54
CA ASN A 215 16.36 -11.72 9.05
C ASN A 215 17.80 -11.98 8.56
N ASP A 216 18.55 -12.87 9.23
CA ASP A 216 19.88 -13.31 8.79
C ASP A 216 19.86 -14.00 7.43
N THR A 217 18.88 -14.89 7.18
CA THR A 217 18.73 -15.57 5.90
C THR A 217 18.38 -14.58 4.78
N TYR A 218 17.51 -13.61 5.09
CA TYR A 218 17.12 -12.58 4.14
C TYR A 218 18.28 -11.68 3.72
N HIS A 219 19.24 -11.39 4.59
CA HIS A 219 20.43 -10.60 4.24
C HIS A 219 21.19 -11.18 3.03
N PHE A 220 21.29 -12.50 2.92
CA PHE A 220 21.92 -13.17 1.77
C PHE A 220 21.04 -13.13 0.51
N ILE A 221 19.72 -13.31 0.65
CA ILE A 221 18.72 -13.18 -0.42
C ILE A 221 18.79 -11.78 -1.05
N LEU A 222 18.68 -10.74 -0.21
CA LEU A 222 18.77 -9.33 -0.56
C LEU A 222 20.08 -8.98 -1.26
N SER A 223 21.21 -9.46 -0.74
CA SER A 223 22.54 -9.22 -1.33
C SER A 223 22.65 -9.81 -2.75
N ARG A 224 22.12 -11.04 -2.97
CA ARG A 224 22.12 -11.68 -4.29
C ARG A 224 21.19 -10.98 -5.27
N ILE A 225 19.98 -10.60 -4.84
CA ILE A 225 19.04 -9.83 -5.66
C ILE A 225 19.68 -8.49 -6.10
N LYS A 226 20.40 -7.80 -5.20
CA LYS A 226 21.15 -6.59 -5.54
C LYS A 226 22.24 -6.85 -6.59
N MET A 227 23.03 -7.92 -6.46
CA MET A 227 24.04 -8.27 -7.46
C MET A 227 23.41 -8.56 -8.84
N MET A 228 22.34 -9.35 -8.89
CA MET A 228 21.62 -9.67 -10.14
C MET A 228 21.04 -8.42 -10.80
N GLY A 229 20.42 -7.53 -10.02
CA GLY A 229 19.89 -6.26 -10.48
C GLY A 229 20.93 -5.17 -10.76
N LYS A 230 22.24 -5.46 -10.60
CA LYS A 230 23.38 -4.53 -10.76
C LYS A 230 23.35 -3.32 -9.81
N MET A 231 22.74 -3.50 -8.64
CA MET A 231 22.58 -2.51 -7.56
C MET A 231 23.80 -2.46 -6.63
N LYS A 232 23.89 -1.42 -5.79
CA LYS A 232 24.97 -1.25 -4.81
C LYS A 232 24.61 -1.95 -3.49
N ILE A 233 25.32 -3.03 -3.18
CA ILE A 233 25.12 -3.88 -1.98
C ILE A 233 25.30 -3.08 -0.68
N ASN A 234 26.24 -2.12 -0.68
CA ASN A 234 26.63 -1.32 0.49
C ASN A 234 25.74 -0.09 0.75
N ILE A 235 24.75 0.18 -0.09
CA ILE A 235 23.77 1.27 0.06
C ILE A 235 22.44 0.65 0.52
N ARG A 236 21.79 1.23 1.53
CA ARG A 236 20.60 0.66 2.22
C ARG A 236 19.56 1.70 2.70
N ASP A 237 19.93 2.96 2.54
CA ASP A 237 19.34 4.20 3.03
C ASP A 237 18.52 4.90 1.94
N ILE A 238 18.90 4.73 0.67
CA ILE A 238 18.15 5.22 -0.50
C ILE A 238 17.54 4.08 -1.33
N ALA A 239 16.45 4.39 -2.02
CA ALA A 239 15.80 3.47 -2.95
C ALA A 239 16.70 3.10 -4.15
N GLN A 240 16.60 1.86 -4.63
CA GLN A 240 17.36 1.35 -5.76
C GLN A 240 16.46 0.59 -6.76
N ASP A 241 16.62 0.89 -8.05
CA ASP A 241 15.94 0.22 -9.17
C ASP A 241 16.97 -0.59 -10.00
N GLY A 242 16.56 -1.73 -10.56
CA GLY A 242 17.43 -2.62 -11.34
C GLY A 242 16.65 -3.68 -12.13
N HIS A 243 17.36 -4.48 -12.92
CA HIS A 243 16.75 -5.49 -13.80
C HIS A 243 17.66 -6.72 -13.98
N PHE A 244 17.05 -7.89 -14.17
CA PHE A 244 17.70 -9.10 -14.64
C PHE A 244 16.74 -9.94 -15.51
N SER A 245 17.22 -11.03 -16.10
CA SER A 245 16.39 -11.98 -16.85
C SER A 245 16.52 -13.38 -16.27
N VAL A 246 15.46 -14.17 -16.38
CA VAL A 246 15.42 -15.59 -16.08
C VAL A 246 15.17 -16.34 -17.38
N ASP A 247 16.04 -17.30 -17.69
CA ASP A 247 16.01 -18.05 -18.93
C ASP A 247 15.18 -19.32 -18.77
N MET A 248 14.38 -19.64 -19.79
CA MET A 248 13.49 -20.81 -19.82
C MET A 248 13.57 -21.50 -21.19
N GLU A 249 13.20 -22.78 -21.24
CA GLU A 249 13.12 -23.54 -22.51
C GLU A 249 12.19 -22.87 -23.55
N ASN A 250 11.14 -22.18 -23.10
CA ASN A 250 10.14 -21.54 -23.95
C ASN A 250 10.30 -20.01 -24.08
N GLY A 251 11.43 -19.42 -23.66
CA GLY A 251 11.70 -17.99 -23.80
C GLY A 251 12.51 -17.38 -22.65
N LYS A 252 12.37 -16.07 -22.43
CA LYS A 252 12.98 -15.35 -21.30
C LYS A 252 11.91 -14.58 -20.54
N ILE A 253 11.98 -14.60 -19.22
CA ILE A 253 11.19 -13.73 -18.33
C ILE A 253 12.10 -12.60 -17.88
N ASN A 254 11.70 -11.36 -18.17
CA ASN A 254 12.40 -10.20 -17.64
C ASN A 254 11.87 -9.86 -16.25
N VAL A 255 12.78 -9.55 -15.33
CA VAL A 255 12.45 -9.24 -13.93
C VAL A 255 12.94 -7.84 -13.62
N ARG A 256 12.01 -6.96 -13.25
CA ARG A 256 12.30 -5.60 -12.77
C ARG A 256 12.27 -5.59 -11.26
N THR A 257 13.36 -5.15 -10.63
CA THR A 257 13.49 -5.11 -9.17
C THR A 257 13.51 -3.66 -8.67
N ASN A 258 12.70 -3.37 -7.66
CA ASN A 258 12.76 -2.14 -6.87
C ASN A 258 13.03 -2.50 -5.40
N ILE A 259 13.89 -1.72 -4.74
CA ILE A 259 14.24 -1.86 -3.32
C ILE A 259 14.06 -0.50 -2.65
N ILE A 260 13.46 -0.48 -1.46
CA ILE A 260 13.32 0.73 -0.62
C ILE A 260 13.81 0.49 0.81
N PRO A 261 14.31 1.52 1.51
CA PRO A 261 14.55 1.46 2.95
C PRO A 261 13.24 1.22 3.72
N GLY A 262 13.34 0.60 4.89
CA GLY A 262 12.22 0.31 5.79
C GLY A 262 12.71 0.12 7.23
N SER A 263 11.81 0.28 8.20
CA SER A 263 12.13 0.30 9.64
C SER A 263 12.83 -0.96 10.17
N HIS A 264 12.56 -2.13 9.56
CA HIS A 264 13.18 -3.41 9.93
C HIS A 264 14.15 -3.93 8.83
N GLY A 265 14.54 -3.08 7.88
CA GLY A 265 15.40 -3.43 6.76
C GLY A 265 14.76 -3.14 5.40
N GLU A 266 15.48 -3.47 4.34
CA GLU A 266 15.12 -3.11 2.97
C GLU A 266 14.01 -4.00 2.40
N SER A 267 12.91 -3.40 1.96
CA SER A 267 11.83 -4.12 1.27
C SER A 267 12.11 -4.24 -0.23
N VAL A 268 11.84 -5.41 -0.79
CA VAL A 268 12.14 -5.76 -2.19
C VAL A 268 10.87 -6.14 -2.93
N VAL A 269 10.69 -5.62 -4.15
CA VAL A 269 9.66 -6.06 -5.09
C VAL A 269 10.32 -6.44 -6.40
N MET A 270 10.06 -7.66 -6.89
CA MET A 270 10.50 -8.17 -8.19
C MET A 270 9.27 -8.43 -9.07
N ARG A 271 9.07 -7.62 -10.12
CA ARG A 271 7.97 -7.80 -11.10
C ARG A 271 8.42 -8.72 -12.22
N LEU A 272 7.63 -9.76 -12.51
CA LEU A 272 7.85 -10.76 -13.56
C LEU A 272 7.08 -10.36 -14.82
N LEU A 273 7.80 -10.17 -15.93
CA LEU A 273 7.22 -9.88 -17.25
C LEU A 273 7.25 -11.15 -18.10
N SER A 274 6.08 -11.78 -18.29
CA SER A 274 5.94 -13.06 -19.01
C SER A 274 5.23 -12.88 -20.35
N GLN A 275 5.80 -13.44 -21.43
CA GLN A 275 5.34 -13.26 -22.81
C GLN A 275 4.01 -13.98 -23.15
N ALA A 276 3.39 -14.68 -22.20
CA ALA A 276 2.23 -15.52 -22.47
C ALA A 276 0.92 -14.72 -22.70
N ASP A 277 0.83 -13.50 -22.19
CA ASP A 277 -0.42 -12.70 -22.23
C ASP A 277 -0.61 -11.95 -23.58
N ILE A 278 0.33 -12.06 -24.53
CA ILE A 278 0.35 -11.34 -25.81
C ILE A 278 -0.80 -11.75 -26.75
N MET A 279 -1.36 -12.96 -26.62
CA MET A 279 -2.31 -13.55 -27.60
C MET A 279 -3.80 -13.42 -27.26
N LEU A 280 -4.23 -12.49 -26.39
CA LEU A 280 -5.68 -12.26 -26.21
C LEU A 280 -6.31 -11.64 -27.47
N SER A 281 -7.45 -12.18 -27.88
CA SER A 281 -8.34 -11.51 -28.84
C SER A 281 -9.18 -10.43 -28.12
N VAL A 282 -9.78 -9.52 -28.90
CA VAL A 282 -10.72 -8.50 -28.35
C VAL A 282 -11.97 -9.17 -27.78
N GLU A 283 -12.31 -10.34 -28.33
CA GLU A 283 -13.41 -11.20 -27.93
C GLU A 283 -13.15 -11.89 -26.57
N ASP A 284 -11.90 -12.28 -26.28
CA ASP A 284 -11.49 -12.93 -25.02
C ASP A 284 -11.36 -11.96 -23.83
N LEU A 285 -11.31 -10.65 -24.07
CA LEU A 285 -11.17 -9.62 -23.02
C LEU A 285 -12.32 -9.70 -21.99
N GLY A 286 -13.54 -9.99 -22.45
CA GLY A 286 -14.76 -10.05 -21.65
C GLY A 286 -15.71 -8.86 -21.82
N LEU A 287 -15.57 -8.04 -22.87
CA LEU A 287 -16.55 -7.04 -23.28
C LEU A 287 -17.93 -7.69 -23.58
N ARG A 288 -19.03 -6.99 -23.32
CA ARG A 288 -20.40 -7.49 -23.54
C ARG A 288 -21.37 -6.44 -24.10
N GLY A 289 -22.49 -6.88 -24.67
CA GLY A 289 -23.61 -6.02 -25.10
C GLY A 289 -23.18 -4.87 -26.02
N LEU A 290 -23.80 -3.70 -25.82
CA LEU A 290 -23.50 -2.48 -26.57
C LEU A 290 -22.03 -2.05 -26.45
N ALA A 291 -21.37 -2.30 -25.31
CA ALA A 291 -19.96 -1.97 -25.13
C ALA A 291 -19.03 -2.75 -26.08
N PHE A 292 -19.31 -4.05 -26.30
CA PHE A 292 -18.60 -4.85 -27.30
C PHE A 292 -18.85 -4.35 -28.72
N GLU A 293 -20.12 -4.14 -29.10
CA GLU A 293 -20.47 -3.62 -30.43
C GLU A 293 -19.80 -2.26 -30.71
N ASN A 294 -19.77 -1.37 -29.73
CA ASN A 294 -19.15 -0.05 -29.86
C ASN A 294 -17.64 -0.17 -30.08
N VAL A 295 -16.90 -0.94 -29.27
CA VAL A 295 -15.44 -1.13 -29.48
C VAL A 295 -15.15 -1.74 -30.86
N GLN A 296 -15.96 -2.71 -31.30
CA GLN A 296 -15.84 -3.36 -32.63
C GLN A 296 -16.11 -2.39 -33.79
N LYS A 297 -17.06 -1.47 -33.63
CA LYS A 297 -17.41 -0.44 -34.61
C LYS A 297 -16.36 0.67 -34.67
N GLU A 298 -15.86 1.09 -33.52
CA GLU A 298 -14.96 2.24 -33.40
C GLU A 298 -13.52 1.90 -33.80
N ILE A 299 -13.00 0.70 -33.48
CA ILE A 299 -11.69 0.23 -33.98
C ILE A 299 -11.64 0.07 -35.51
N ALA A 300 -12.81 -0.05 -36.17
CA ALA A 300 -12.92 -0.19 -37.62
C ALA A 300 -12.95 1.17 -38.36
N LYS A 301 -12.87 2.30 -37.66
CA LYS A 301 -12.75 3.63 -38.28
C LYS A 301 -11.30 3.90 -38.70
N PRO A 302 -11.06 4.64 -39.79
CA PRO A 302 -9.71 4.93 -40.27
C PRO A 302 -8.94 5.92 -39.38
N HIS A 303 -9.63 6.73 -38.57
CA HIS A 303 -9.01 7.74 -37.72
C HIS A 303 -9.83 8.04 -36.46
N GLY A 304 -9.17 8.73 -35.51
CA GLY A 304 -9.71 9.11 -34.21
C GLY A 304 -8.87 8.55 -33.05
N MET A 305 -9.33 8.74 -31.81
CA MET A 305 -8.67 8.26 -30.59
C MET A 305 -9.51 7.19 -29.87
N ILE A 306 -8.89 6.05 -29.56
CA ILE A 306 -9.43 5.07 -28.60
C ILE A 306 -8.55 5.11 -27.34
N LEU A 307 -9.16 5.55 -26.24
CA LEU A 307 -8.46 5.82 -24.98
C LEU A 307 -8.87 4.81 -23.91
N THR A 308 -7.94 3.97 -23.48
CA THR A 308 -8.16 3.02 -22.37
C THR A 308 -7.81 3.66 -21.04
N THR A 309 -8.58 3.40 -19.99
CA THR A 309 -8.40 4.03 -18.67
C THR A 309 -8.67 3.05 -17.52
N GLY A 310 -8.31 3.45 -16.30
CA GLY A 310 -8.25 2.62 -15.10
C GLY A 310 -6.89 2.74 -14.39
N PRO A 311 -6.74 2.18 -13.17
CA PRO A 311 -5.51 2.26 -12.38
C PRO A 311 -4.36 1.40 -12.95
N THR A 312 -3.20 1.39 -12.28
CA THR A 312 -2.13 0.42 -12.52
C THR A 312 -2.65 -1.02 -12.39
N GLY A 313 -2.19 -1.94 -13.23
CA GLY A 313 -2.58 -3.37 -13.17
C GLY A 313 -3.99 -3.70 -13.67
N SER A 314 -4.79 -2.71 -14.08
CA SER A 314 -6.15 -2.87 -14.66
C SER A 314 -6.21 -3.53 -16.04
N GLY A 315 -5.06 -3.82 -16.66
CA GLY A 315 -4.96 -4.50 -17.95
C GLY A 315 -5.05 -3.59 -19.18
N LYS A 316 -4.91 -2.26 -19.03
CA LYS A 316 -4.94 -1.29 -20.14
C LYS A 316 -4.06 -1.72 -21.32
N THR A 317 -2.79 -2.04 -21.05
CA THR A 317 -1.81 -2.51 -22.04
C THR A 317 -2.26 -3.80 -22.74
N THR A 318 -2.81 -4.78 -22.00
CA THR A 318 -3.34 -6.02 -22.58
C THR A 318 -4.51 -5.74 -23.54
N THR A 319 -5.36 -4.76 -23.21
CA THR A 319 -6.46 -4.33 -24.08
C THR A 319 -5.94 -3.62 -25.32
N LEU A 320 -5.00 -2.67 -25.17
CA LEU A 320 -4.38 -2.00 -26.32
C LEU A 320 -3.65 -2.98 -27.24
N TYR A 321 -2.91 -3.95 -26.70
CA TYR A 321 -2.24 -4.99 -27.49
C TYR A 321 -3.24 -5.90 -28.21
N ALA A 322 -4.40 -6.21 -27.61
CA ALA A 322 -5.48 -6.93 -28.30
C ALA A 322 -6.10 -6.11 -29.46
N LEU A 323 -6.26 -4.79 -29.30
CA LEU A 323 -6.69 -3.89 -30.38
C LEU A 323 -5.62 -3.82 -31.49
N VAL A 324 -4.34 -3.64 -31.14
CA VAL A 324 -3.20 -3.64 -32.07
C VAL A 324 -3.12 -4.95 -32.85
N ASN A 325 -3.20 -6.11 -32.18
CA ASN A 325 -3.19 -7.42 -32.84
C ASN A 325 -4.36 -7.61 -33.81
N LYS A 326 -5.51 -6.98 -33.55
CA LYS A 326 -6.67 -7.01 -34.46
C LYS A 326 -6.49 -6.11 -35.68
N LEU A 327 -5.73 -5.03 -35.56
CA LEU A 327 -5.36 -4.11 -36.65
C LEU A 327 -4.14 -4.60 -37.45
N ASN A 328 -3.30 -5.45 -36.86
CA ASN A 328 -2.04 -5.98 -37.41
C ASN A 328 -2.29 -6.87 -38.64
N THR A 329 -2.47 -6.22 -39.78
CA THR A 329 -2.70 -6.81 -41.09
C THR A 329 -1.69 -6.24 -42.09
N ALA A 330 -1.38 -6.98 -43.15
CA ALA A 330 -0.28 -6.66 -44.07
C ALA A 330 -0.44 -5.34 -44.88
N GLY A 331 -1.56 -4.64 -44.74
CA GLY A 331 -1.83 -3.34 -45.36
C GLY A 331 -2.01 -2.19 -44.36
N VAL A 332 -1.67 -2.38 -43.08
CA VAL A 332 -1.81 -1.39 -42.01
C VAL A 332 -0.47 -1.22 -41.29
N LYS A 333 0.09 -0.02 -41.30
CA LYS A 333 1.35 0.31 -40.64
C LYS A 333 1.10 0.78 -39.22
N ILE A 334 1.50 -0.05 -38.26
CA ILE A 334 1.39 0.23 -36.83
C ILE A 334 2.75 0.63 -36.26
N ILE A 335 2.81 1.75 -35.54
CA ILE A 335 4.01 2.23 -34.85
C ILE A 335 3.67 2.57 -33.39
N THR A 336 4.50 2.16 -32.44
CA THR A 336 4.29 2.36 -31.00
C THR A 336 5.40 3.17 -30.34
N ILE A 337 5.07 3.86 -29.23
CA ILE A 337 6.01 4.56 -28.35
C ILE A 337 5.63 4.19 -26.91
N GLU A 338 6.52 3.53 -26.17
CA GLU A 338 6.22 2.89 -24.87
C GLU A 338 7.32 3.17 -23.82
N ASP A 339 7.00 3.10 -22.51
CA ASP A 339 7.95 3.33 -21.40
C ASP A 339 7.74 2.34 -20.22
N PRO A 340 8.35 1.14 -20.25
CA PRO A 340 9.12 0.54 -21.33
C PRO A 340 8.22 -0.12 -22.39
N ILE A 341 8.81 -0.71 -23.43
CA ILE A 341 8.11 -1.72 -24.25
C ILE A 341 7.89 -2.95 -23.36
N GLU A 342 6.63 -3.34 -23.13
CA GLU A 342 6.31 -4.52 -22.30
C GLU A 342 6.60 -5.83 -23.05
N TYR A 343 6.25 -5.92 -24.34
CA TYR A 343 6.49 -7.10 -25.18
C TYR A 343 6.80 -6.76 -26.64
N GLU A 344 7.64 -7.56 -27.28
CA GLU A 344 7.91 -7.48 -28.73
C GLU A 344 6.79 -8.17 -29.54
N VAL A 345 6.11 -7.42 -30.40
CA VAL A 345 5.02 -7.88 -31.28
C VAL A 345 5.49 -7.87 -32.73
N LYS A 346 5.24 -8.97 -33.44
CA LYS A 346 5.69 -9.12 -34.83
C LYS A 346 4.91 -8.21 -35.78
N ASN A 347 5.62 -7.70 -36.79
CA ASN A 347 5.12 -6.85 -37.88
C ASN A 347 4.72 -5.40 -37.49
N ILE A 348 4.87 -4.98 -36.24
CA ILE A 348 4.69 -3.58 -35.83
C ILE A 348 6.05 -2.94 -35.50
N SER A 349 6.14 -1.60 -35.57
CA SER A 349 7.39 -0.87 -35.25
C SER A 349 7.32 -0.26 -33.86
N GLN A 350 7.94 -0.91 -32.86
CA GLN A 350 7.91 -0.41 -31.48
C GLN A 350 9.14 0.43 -31.16
N THR A 351 8.92 1.55 -30.47
CA THR A 351 9.99 2.43 -29.96
C THR A 351 9.83 2.60 -28.45
N GLN A 352 10.95 2.75 -27.74
CA GLN A 352 10.94 2.95 -26.30
C GLN A 352 11.44 4.36 -25.95
N VAL A 353 10.77 5.01 -25.00
CA VAL A 353 11.22 6.26 -24.37
C VAL A 353 12.64 6.11 -23.84
N ALA A 354 13.48 7.11 -24.12
CA ALA A 354 14.89 7.15 -23.73
C ALA A 354 15.24 8.56 -23.24
N ASN A 355 14.93 8.81 -21.96
CA ASN A 355 15.11 10.11 -21.30
C ASN A 355 16.59 10.52 -21.18
N ASP A 356 17.54 9.56 -21.25
CA ASP A 356 18.99 9.82 -21.36
C ASP A 356 19.39 10.46 -22.70
N ARG A 357 18.50 10.44 -23.70
CA ARG A 357 18.71 10.89 -25.08
C ARG A 357 17.67 11.91 -25.54
N ASN A 358 16.87 12.43 -24.61
CA ASN A 358 15.72 13.32 -24.87
C ASN A 358 14.67 12.73 -25.83
N TYR A 359 14.54 11.41 -25.93
CA TYR A 359 13.48 10.76 -26.71
C TYR A 359 12.26 10.49 -25.82
N THR A 360 11.39 11.50 -25.70
CA THR A 360 10.16 11.50 -24.88
C THR A 360 8.95 11.00 -25.69
N PHE A 361 7.78 10.83 -25.03
CA PHE A 361 6.52 10.52 -25.74
C PHE A 361 6.19 11.55 -26.82
N ALA A 362 6.21 12.84 -26.51
CA ALA A 362 5.92 13.91 -27.47
C ALA A 362 6.90 13.96 -28.66
N GLU A 363 8.21 13.84 -28.43
CA GLU A 363 9.20 13.89 -29.51
C GLU A 363 9.23 12.59 -30.33
N GLY A 364 9.00 11.44 -29.68
CA GLY A 364 8.70 10.19 -30.36
C GLY A 364 7.48 10.31 -31.26
N LEU A 365 6.38 10.87 -30.76
CA LEU A 365 5.12 11.03 -31.49
C LEU A 365 5.27 11.97 -32.68
N ARG A 366 6.00 13.08 -32.53
CA ARG A 366 6.43 13.95 -33.65
C ARG A 366 7.22 13.21 -34.71
N ALA A 367 8.10 12.30 -34.33
CA ALA A 367 8.82 11.47 -35.30
C ALA A 367 7.88 10.46 -35.98
N VAL A 368 6.97 9.82 -35.23
CA VAL A 368 6.04 8.80 -35.71
C VAL A 368 5.01 9.35 -36.70
N VAL A 369 4.41 10.52 -36.49
CA VAL A 369 3.50 11.13 -37.48
C VAL A 369 4.20 11.51 -38.80
N ARG A 370 5.54 11.53 -38.83
CA ARG A 370 6.35 11.69 -40.06
C ARG A 370 6.81 10.37 -40.67
N GLN A 371 6.37 9.24 -40.15
CA GLN A 371 6.67 7.90 -40.66
C GLN A 371 5.54 7.30 -41.51
N ASP A 372 4.51 8.05 -41.88
CA ASP A 372 3.37 7.53 -42.68
C ASP A 372 2.67 6.31 -42.01
N PRO A 373 2.26 6.37 -40.72
CA PRO A 373 1.53 5.29 -40.06
C PRO A 373 0.02 5.36 -40.31
N ASP A 374 -0.66 4.22 -40.30
CA ASP A 374 -2.13 4.16 -40.22
C ASP A 374 -2.59 4.20 -38.74
N VAL A 375 -1.86 3.49 -37.88
CA VAL A 375 -2.18 3.32 -36.46
C VAL A 375 -0.97 3.72 -35.61
N ILE A 376 -1.22 4.56 -34.59
CA ILE A 376 -0.21 5.01 -33.64
C ILE A 376 -0.61 4.53 -32.24
N LEU A 377 0.27 3.82 -31.53
CA LEU A 377 0.11 3.58 -30.10
C LEU A 377 1.05 4.49 -29.31
N VAL A 378 0.48 5.28 -28.40
CA VAL A 378 1.23 6.01 -27.37
C VAL A 378 0.98 5.28 -26.05
N GLY A 379 2.02 4.93 -25.30
CA GLY A 379 1.86 4.14 -24.07
C GLY A 379 0.92 4.79 -23.05
N GLU A 380 1.01 6.12 -22.92
CA GLU A 380 0.12 6.93 -22.09
C GLU A 380 0.20 8.41 -22.47
N ILE A 381 -0.85 9.17 -22.16
CA ILE A 381 -0.85 10.64 -22.24
C ILE A 381 -0.79 11.21 -20.82
N ARG A 382 0.35 11.80 -20.44
CA ARG A 382 0.59 12.41 -19.12
C ARG A 382 0.62 13.95 -19.13
N ASP A 383 0.89 14.54 -20.29
CA ASP A 383 1.21 15.95 -20.49
C ASP A 383 0.43 16.54 -21.68
N ASP A 384 0.33 17.86 -21.70
CA ASP A 384 -0.40 18.66 -22.69
C ASP A 384 0.25 18.61 -24.08
N GLU A 385 1.58 18.57 -24.13
CA GLU A 385 2.35 18.42 -25.37
C GLU A 385 2.00 17.10 -26.08
N THR A 386 2.01 15.97 -25.37
CA THR A 386 1.61 14.66 -25.91
C THR A 386 0.12 14.60 -26.24
N ALA A 387 -0.74 15.28 -25.45
CA ALA A 387 -2.18 15.32 -25.68
C ALA A 387 -2.54 16.08 -26.99
N ASP A 388 -2.01 17.29 -27.17
CA ASP A 388 -2.25 18.10 -28.38
C ASP A 388 -1.75 17.38 -29.65
N ILE A 389 -0.54 16.81 -29.63
CA ILE A 389 -0.02 16.07 -30.80
C ILE A 389 -0.90 14.83 -31.09
N SER A 390 -1.37 14.12 -30.06
CA SER A 390 -2.25 12.95 -30.24
C SER A 390 -3.61 13.33 -30.84
N VAL A 391 -4.21 14.42 -30.39
CA VAL A 391 -5.47 14.96 -30.93
C VAL A 391 -5.28 15.44 -32.36
N ASN A 392 -4.19 16.15 -32.67
CA ASN A 392 -3.88 16.57 -34.04
C ASN A 392 -3.60 15.37 -34.96
N ALA A 393 -2.95 14.31 -34.48
CA ALA A 393 -2.78 13.07 -35.25
C ALA A 393 -4.13 12.41 -35.58
N ALA A 394 -5.02 12.29 -34.59
CA ALA A 394 -6.37 11.74 -34.74
C ALA A 394 -7.24 12.54 -35.73
N LEU A 395 -7.12 13.87 -35.71
CA LEU A 395 -7.84 14.78 -36.63
C LEU A 395 -7.22 14.83 -38.04
N THR A 396 -5.96 14.41 -38.21
CA THR A 396 -5.26 14.39 -39.52
C THR A 396 -5.29 13.05 -40.24
N GLY A 397 -6.05 12.06 -39.73
CA GLY A 397 -6.33 10.81 -40.44
C GLY A 397 -5.69 9.55 -39.85
N HIS A 398 -5.11 9.62 -38.65
CA HIS A 398 -4.50 8.48 -37.96
C HIS A 398 -5.46 7.87 -36.93
N LEU A 399 -5.42 6.56 -36.71
CA LEU A 399 -6.06 5.92 -35.55
C LEU A 399 -5.07 5.88 -34.38
N VAL A 400 -5.35 6.64 -33.32
CA VAL A 400 -4.49 6.77 -32.14
C VAL A 400 -5.03 5.92 -31.00
N LEU A 401 -4.20 5.01 -30.50
CA LEU A 401 -4.46 4.16 -29.35
C LEU A 401 -3.61 4.66 -28.18
N SER A 402 -4.21 4.89 -27.01
CA SER A 402 -3.42 5.27 -25.83
C SER A 402 -4.08 4.90 -24.50
N THR A 403 -3.36 5.14 -23.41
CA THR A 403 -3.88 5.07 -22.06
C THR A 403 -4.00 6.45 -21.40
N LEU A 404 -5.06 6.61 -20.62
CA LEU A 404 -5.17 7.59 -19.55
C LEU A 404 -5.18 6.84 -18.20
N HIS A 405 -5.07 7.60 -17.11
CA HIS A 405 -5.30 7.07 -15.77
C HIS A 405 -6.39 7.90 -15.10
N THR A 406 -7.63 7.47 -15.29
CA THR A 406 -8.84 7.91 -14.59
C THR A 406 -9.59 6.69 -14.07
N ASN A 407 -10.58 6.89 -13.21
CA ASN A 407 -11.18 5.80 -12.43
C ASN A 407 -12.42 5.17 -13.06
N ASN A 408 -13.05 5.91 -13.98
CA ASN A 408 -14.17 5.52 -14.83
C ASN A 408 -14.03 6.21 -16.20
N ALA A 409 -14.91 5.91 -17.16
CA ALA A 409 -14.83 6.43 -18.53
C ALA A 409 -15.34 7.89 -18.65
N PRO A 410 -16.44 8.31 -17.98
CA PRO A 410 -16.82 9.72 -17.86
C PRO A 410 -15.69 10.64 -17.41
N ALA A 411 -14.92 10.24 -16.39
CA ALA A 411 -13.78 10.98 -15.83
C ALA A 411 -12.66 11.27 -16.85
N SER A 412 -12.57 10.49 -17.93
CA SER A 412 -11.57 10.74 -18.98
C SER A 412 -11.84 12.03 -19.76
N ILE A 413 -13.07 12.54 -19.81
CA ILE A 413 -13.41 13.81 -20.49
C ILE A 413 -12.83 15.02 -19.75
N PRO A 414 -13.16 15.30 -18.46
CA PRO A 414 -12.53 16.39 -17.73
C PRO A 414 -11.01 16.21 -17.67
N ARG A 415 -10.50 14.97 -17.54
CA ARG A 415 -9.05 14.72 -17.59
C ARG A 415 -8.39 15.11 -18.92
N PHE A 416 -9.08 15.02 -20.05
CA PHE A 416 -8.52 15.45 -21.32
C PHE A 416 -8.54 16.98 -21.47
N ILE A 417 -9.55 17.65 -20.88
CA ILE A 417 -9.60 19.11 -20.77
C ILE A 417 -8.52 19.63 -19.81
N GLU A 418 -8.28 18.93 -18.69
CA GLU A 418 -7.14 19.15 -17.78
C GLU A 418 -5.83 19.10 -18.58
N LEU A 419 -5.62 18.09 -19.43
CA LEU A 419 -4.46 17.99 -20.33
C LEU A 419 -4.44 19.00 -21.50
N GLY A 420 -5.17 20.12 -21.39
CA GLY A 420 -5.11 21.24 -22.33
C GLY A 420 -5.90 21.04 -23.63
N VAL A 421 -6.54 19.87 -23.82
CA VAL A 421 -7.35 19.60 -25.01
C VAL A 421 -8.64 20.42 -24.95
N LYS A 422 -8.82 21.28 -25.96
CA LYS A 422 -10.01 22.15 -26.04
C LYS A 422 -11.26 21.28 -26.21
N PRO A 423 -12.37 21.52 -25.47
CA PRO A 423 -13.56 20.66 -25.53
C PRO A 423 -14.10 20.43 -26.95
N ASN A 424 -14.07 21.47 -27.79
CA ASN A 424 -14.51 21.40 -29.19
C ASN A 424 -13.60 20.56 -30.12
N LEU A 425 -12.46 20.06 -29.63
CA LEU A 425 -11.60 19.11 -30.33
C LEU A 425 -11.81 17.67 -29.82
N ILE A 426 -12.36 17.47 -28.62
CA ILE A 426 -12.56 16.14 -28.02
C ILE A 426 -13.61 15.36 -28.83
N ALA A 427 -14.79 15.91 -29.06
CA ALA A 427 -15.85 15.22 -29.80
C ALA A 427 -15.47 14.80 -31.23
N PRO A 428 -14.79 15.63 -32.06
CA PRO A 428 -14.34 15.21 -33.38
C PRO A 428 -13.06 14.35 -33.41
N SER A 429 -12.31 14.25 -32.30
CA SER A 429 -11.09 13.42 -32.24
C SER A 429 -11.27 12.08 -31.54
N VAL A 430 -12.10 11.98 -30.48
CA VAL A 430 -12.22 10.77 -29.66
C VAL A 430 -13.37 9.87 -30.12
N ASN A 431 -13.06 8.61 -30.38
CA ASN A 431 -14.02 7.56 -30.70
C ASN A 431 -14.77 7.10 -29.45
N CYS A 432 -14.00 6.64 -28.45
CA CYS A 432 -14.51 6.14 -27.19
C CYS A 432 -13.43 6.14 -26.10
N PHE A 433 -13.91 6.23 -24.86
CA PHE A 433 -13.15 5.94 -23.65
C PHE A 433 -13.55 4.56 -23.14
N ILE A 434 -12.56 3.73 -22.81
CA ILE A 434 -12.73 2.34 -22.33
C ILE A 434 -12.14 2.27 -20.92
N ALA A 435 -12.97 2.42 -19.89
CA ALA A 435 -12.55 2.18 -18.52
C ALA A 435 -12.59 0.69 -18.21
N GLN A 436 -11.59 0.22 -17.48
CA GLN A 436 -11.46 -1.18 -17.13
C GLN A 436 -10.80 -1.42 -15.77
N ARG A 437 -11.14 -2.58 -15.17
CA ARG A 437 -10.41 -3.20 -14.06
C ARG A 437 -10.37 -4.73 -14.28
N LEU A 438 -9.51 -5.45 -13.56
CA LEU A 438 -9.45 -6.92 -13.64
C LEU A 438 -10.04 -7.56 -12.40
N VAL A 439 -10.89 -8.58 -12.60
CA VAL A 439 -11.42 -9.45 -11.54
C VAL A 439 -10.95 -10.88 -11.74
N ARG A 440 -10.58 -11.57 -10.65
CA ARG A 440 -10.20 -12.99 -10.64
C ARG A 440 -11.34 -13.88 -11.16
N LYS A 441 -11.01 -14.82 -12.06
CA LYS A 441 -11.91 -15.88 -12.54
C LYS A 441 -12.02 -16.97 -11.48
N LEU A 442 -13.23 -17.40 -11.13
CA LEU A 442 -13.46 -18.53 -10.22
C LEU A 442 -12.93 -19.85 -10.81
N CYS A 443 -12.35 -20.70 -9.96
CA CYS A 443 -11.84 -22.00 -10.37
C CYS A 443 -13.00 -22.94 -10.69
N GLN A 444 -13.16 -23.28 -11.97
CA GLN A 444 -14.26 -24.12 -12.47
C GLN A 444 -14.24 -25.58 -11.96
N HIS A 445 -13.25 -25.96 -11.15
CA HIS A 445 -13.16 -27.27 -10.49
C HIS A 445 -13.54 -27.27 -9.01
N CYS A 446 -13.65 -26.10 -8.36
CA CYS A 446 -13.99 -26.00 -6.93
C CYS A 446 -14.85 -24.79 -6.54
N LYS A 447 -15.35 -24.00 -7.51
CA LYS A 447 -16.35 -22.97 -7.21
C LYS A 447 -17.59 -23.64 -6.62
N GLU A 448 -18.01 -23.19 -5.44
CA GLU A 448 -19.20 -23.70 -4.78
C GLU A 448 -20.40 -22.81 -5.12
N GLU A 449 -21.49 -23.43 -5.51
CA GLU A 449 -22.77 -22.77 -5.67
C GLU A 449 -23.43 -22.59 -4.30
N TYR A 450 -23.82 -21.36 -3.95
CA TYR A 450 -24.51 -21.07 -2.70
C TYR A 450 -25.74 -20.19 -2.96
N VAL A 451 -26.76 -20.33 -2.11
CA VAL A 451 -27.90 -19.41 -2.11
C VAL A 451 -27.48 -18.13 -1.38
N PRO A 452 -27.48 -16.96 -2.02
CA PRO A 452 -27.09 -15.71 -1.37
C PRO A 452 -28.04 -15.30 -0.24
N ALA A 453 -27.53 -14.49 0.69
CA ALA A 453 -28.37 -13.81 1.67
C ALA A 453 -29.34 -12.85 0.96
N ARG A 454 -30.52 -12.59 1.56
CA ARG A 454 -31.53 -11.69 0.97
C ARG A 454 -30.96 -10.30 0.74
N GLU A 455 -30.30 -9.73 1.73
CA GLU A 455 -29.61 -8.42 1.66
C GLU A 455 -28.68 -8.32 0.43
N THR A 456 -27.82 -9.31 0.22
CA THR A 456 -26.94 -9.39 -0.97
C THR A 456 -27.74 -9.53 -2.25
N SER A 457 -28.74 -10.42 -2.26
CA SER A 457 -29.60 -10.67 -3.43
C SER A 457 -30.37 -9.42 -3.84
N ASP A 458 -30.79 -8.62 -2.86
CA ASP A 458 -31.58 -7.42 -3.08
C ASP A 458 -30.66 -6.25 -3.45
N SER A 459 -29.52 -6.02 -2.78
CA SER A 459 -28.47 -5.05 -3.20
C SER A 459 -28.02 -5.29 -4.65
N VAL A 460 -27.81 -6.54 -5.05
CA VAL A 460 -27.42 -6.83 -6.45
C VAL A 460 -28.56 -6.52 -7.43
N LYS A 461 -29.83 -6.79 -7.07
CA LYS A 461 -30.99 -6.31 -7.89
C LYS A 461 -31.08 -4.78 -7.91
N LYS A 462 -30.77 -4.08 -6.79
CA LYS A 462 -30.76 -2.61 -6.70
C LYS A 462 -29.95 -2.03 -7.86
N ILE A 463 -28.69 -2.48 -7.96
CA ILE A 463 -27.69 -1.93 -8.88
C ILE A 463 -27.95 -2.36 -10.34
N LEU A 464 -28.48 -3.57 -10.56
CA LEU A 464 -28.86 -4.06 -11.89
C LEU A 464 -30.11 -3.39 -12.45
N ALA A 465 -31.04 -2.93 -11.61
CA ALA A 465 -32.27 -2.25 -12.05
C ALA A 465 -32.01 -0.90 -12.75
N ILE A 466 -30.80 -0.35 -12.61
CA ILE A 466 -30.34 0.90 -13.26
C ILE A 466 -29.95 0.69 -14.73
N ILE A 467 -29.67 -0.55 -15.16
CA ILE A 467 -29.19 -0.85 -16.53
C ILE A 467 -30.25 -0.46 -17.57
N SER A 468 -29.91 0.52 -18.43
CA SER A 468 -30.78 0.96 -19.53
C SER A 468 -31.01 -0.16 -20.55
N PRO A 469 -32.25 -0.36 -21.05
CA PRO A 469 -32.54 -1.33 -22.12
C PRO A 469 -31.72 -1.11 -23.40
N LYS A 470 -31.17 0.09 -23.63
CA LYS A 470 -30.24 0.37 -24.74
C LYS A 470 -28.95 -0.48 -24.68
N ALA A 471 -28.55 -0.96 -23.50
CA ALA A 471 -27.30 -1.71 -23.29
C ALA A 471 -27.24 -3.08 -24.00
N LYS A 472 -28.37 -3.60 -24.51
CA LYS A 472 -28.48 -4.91 -25.20
C LYS A 472 -28.01 -6.10 -24.34
N ILE A 473 -28.39 -6.11 -23.06
CA ILE A 473 -28.03 -7.14 -22.08
C ILE A 473 -29.29 -7.66 -21.39
N GLU A 474 -29.39 -8.97 -21.21
CA GLU A 474 -30.48 -9.58 -20.42
C GLU A 474 -30.18 -9.43 -18.92
N ILE A 475 -31.11 -8.81 -18.19
CA ILE A 475 -30.98 -8.57 -16.75
C ILE A 475 -31.60 -9.76 -15.97
N PRO A 476 -30.84 -10.49 -15.13
CA PRO A 476 -31.37 -11.60 -14.34
C PRO A 476 -32.44 -11.13 -13.33
N LYS A 477 -33.68 -11.62 -13.48
CA LYS A 477 -34.82 -11.21 -12.62
C LYS A 477 -34.78 -11.83 -11.22
N ASN A 478 -34.29 -13.06 -11.12
CA ASN A 478 -34.06 -13.77 -9.87
C ASN A 478 -32.56 -14.10 -9.74
N ILE A 479 -32.00 -13.89 -8.55
CA ILE A 479 -30.64 -14.30 -8.19
C ILE A 479 -30.79 -15.44 -7.17
N GLU A 480 -31.03 -16.65 -7.67
CA GLU A 480 -31.29 -17.83 -6.83
C GLU A 480 -30.00 -18.44 -6.27
N LYS A 481 -28.90 -18.23 -6.98
CA LYS A 481 -27.58 -18.84 -6.77
C LYS A 481 -26.49 -17.81 -7.08
N LEU A 482 -25.42 -17.84 -6.32
CA LEU A 482 -24.13 -17.20 -6.64
C LEU A 482 -23.01 -18.22 -6.41
N TYR A 483 -21.79 -17.86 -6.79
CA TYR A 483 -20.62 -18.75 -6.69
C TYR A 483 -19.53 -18.14 -5.82
N ARG A 484 -18.93 -18.98 -4.96
CA ARG A 484 -17.84 -18.58 -4.05
C ARG A 484 -16.57 -19.42 -4.26
N PRO A 485 -15.38 -18.89 -3.93
CA PRO A 485 -14.15 -19.68 -3.89
C PRO A 485 -14.19 -20.71 -2.75
N VAL A 486 -13.66 -21.92 -2.99
CA VAL A 486 -13.38 -22.93 -1.94
C VAL A 486 -11.89 -23.24 -1.84
N GLY A 487 -11.25 -23.44 -2.99
CA GLY A 487 -9.89 -23.94 -3.07
C GLY A 487 -9.82 -25.44 -3.41
N CYS A 488 -8.85 -25.79 -4.24
CA CYS A 488 -8.44 -27.15 -4.56
C CYS A 488 -7.00 -27.13 -5.12
N GLU A 489 -6.40 -28.30 -5.30
CA GLU A 489 -5.05 -28.46 -5.88
C GLU A 489 -4.89 -27.72 -7.23
N LYS A 490 -5.90 -27.79 -8.11
CA LYS A 490 -5.87 -27.17 -9.44
C LYS A 490 -5.85 -25.63 -9.42
N CYS A 491 -6.13 -25.00 -8.29
CA CYS A 491 -5.93 -23.56 -8.05
C CYS A 491 -5.02 -23.31 -6.83
N HIS A 492 -4.21 -24.30 -6.43
CA HIS A 492 -3.26 -24.23 -5.31
C HIS A 492 -3.87 -23.69 -4.00
N GLY A 493 -5.15 -24.03 -3.75
CA GLY A 493 -5.94 -23.58 -2.59
C GLY A 493 -6.65 -22.23 -2.75
N LEU A 494 -6.37 -21.43 -3.79
CA LEU A 494 -6.83 -20.04 -3.91
C LEU A 494 -8.32 -19.85 -4.27
N GLY A 495 -9.00 -20.89 -4.76
CA GLY A 495 -10.39 -20.82 -5.24
C GLY A 495 -10.61 -20.08 -6.56
N PHE A 496 -9.64 -19.29 -7.02
CA PHE A 496 -9.61 -18.57 -8.29
C PHE A 496 -8.51 -19.10 -9.23
N LYS A 497 -8.60 -18.82 -10.54
CA LYS A 497 -7.55 -19.11 -11.52
C LYS A 497 -7.66 -18.22 -12.77
N GLY A 498 -6.75 -17.27 -12.94
CA GLY A 498 -6.74 -16.29 -14.02
C GLY A 498 -7.66 -15.10 -13.76
N ARG A 499 -7.74 -14.17 -14.73
CA ARG A 499 -8.52 -12.91 -14.65
C ARG A 499 -9.48 -12.75 -15.85
N ILE A 500 -10.50 -11.92 -15.68
CA ILE A 500 -11.35 -11.34 -16.73
C ILE A 500 -11.36 -9.82 -16.56
N GLY A 501 -11.46 -9.06 -17.65
CA GLY A 501 -11.73 -7.62 -17.54
C GLY A 501 -13.18 -7.36 -17.17
N ILE A 502 -13.41 -6.33 -16.36
CA ILE A 502 -14.70 -5.64 -16.24
C ILE A 502 -14.57 -4.28 -16.90
N PHE A 503 -15.57 -3.88 -17.69
CA PHE A 503 -15.48 -2.78 -18.65
C PHE A 503 -16.66 -1.82 -18.56
N GLU A 504 -16.37 -0.57 -18.87
CA GLU A 504 -17.32 0.52 -19.05
C GLU A 504 -16.85 1.32 -20.26
N VAL A 505 -17.71 1.46 -21.27
CA VAL A 505 -17.33 2.03 -22.57
C VAL A 505 -18.22 3.22 -22.90
N LEU A 506 -17.62 4.41 -22.88
CA LEU A 506 -18.25 5.67 -23.23
C LEU A 506 -17.93 6.02 -24.69
N THR A 507 -18.95 6.05 -25.54
CA THR A 507 -18.88 6.62 -26.90
C THR A 507 -19.44 8.03 -26.91
N ILE A 508 -18.88 8.92 -27.73
CA ILE A 508 -19.41 10.27 -27.90
C ILE A 508 -20.74 10.20 -28.70
N THR A 509 -21.87 10.39 -28.00
CA THR A 509 -23.19 10.64 -28.62
C THR A 509 -23.44 12.13 -28.73
N GLU A 510 -24.46 12.56 -29.49
CA GLU A 510 -24.85 13.99 -29.60
C GLU A 510 -25.14 14.62 -28.21
N ASN A 511 -25.66 13.83 -27.26
CA ASN A 511 -25.89 14.25 -25.87
C ASN A 511 -24.56 14.49 -25.13
N ILE A 512 -23.60 13.58 -25.29
CA ILE A 512 -22.27 13.66 -24.66
C ILE A 512 -21.43 14.77 -25.29
N GLU A 513 -21.49 14.96 -26.62
CA GLU A 513 -20.86 16.10 -27.30
C GLU A 513 -21.39 17.44 -26.78
N LYS A 514 -22.71 17.56 -26.60
CA LYS A 514 -23.32 18.76 -26.00
C LYS A 514 -22.78 19.02 -24.59
N LEU A 515 -22.72 17.99 -23.73
CA LEU A 515 -22.16 18.13 -22.37
C LEU A 515 -20.66 18.49 -22.38
N ILE A 516 -19.87 17.95 -23.30
CA ILE A 516 -18.46 18.34 -23.48
C ILE A 516 -18.35 19.83 -23.82
N LEU A 517 -19.16 20.32 -24.76
CA LEU A 517 -19.16 21.71 -25.20
C LEU A 517 -19.68 22.68 -24.12
N GLU A 518 -20.57 22.21 -23.24
CA GLU A 518 -21.09 22.95 -22.08
C GLU A 518 -20.22 22.78 -20.82
N MET A 519 -19.13 22.01 -20.89
CA MET A 519 -18.22 21.68 -19.78
C MET A 519 -18.91 21.02 -18.57
N GLY A 520 -19.87 20.13 -18.84
CA GLY A 520 -20.60 19.37 -17.83
C GLY A 520 -19.74 18.41 -17.01
N GLY A 521 -20.10 18.23 -15.74
CA GLY A 521 -19.32 17.46 -14.77
C GLY A 521 -19.38 15.94 -14.95
N GLU A 522 -18.48 15.20 -14.28
CA GLU A 522 -18.36 13.74 -14.41
C GLU A 522 -19.71 13.03 -14.19
N ARG A 523 -20.47 13.45 -13.17
CA ARG A 523 -21.72 12.78 -12.77
C ARG A 523 -22.83 12.89 -13.80
N GLU A 524 -22.91 13.97 -14.57
CA GLU A 524 -23.95 14.12 -15.61
C GLU A 524 -23.55 13.48 -16.94
N ILE A 525 -22.26 13.46 -17.26
CA ILE A 525 -21.72 12.62 -18.33
C ILE A 525 -22.00 11.14 -18.01
N ALA A 526 -21.75 10.71 -16.76
CA ALA A 526 -22.02 9.36 -16.29
C ALA A 526 -23.52 9.00 -16.36
N GLN A 527 -24.41 9.85 -15.83
CA GLN A 527 -25.85 9.61 -15.89
C GLN A 527 -26.35 9.54 -17.35
N THR A 528 -25.96 10.51 -18.19
CA THR A 528 -26.36 10.55 -19.61
C THR A 528 -25.86 9.34 -20.37
N ALA A 529 -24.64 8.87 -20.09
CA ALA A 529 -24.08 7.66 -20.68
C ALA A 529 -24.84 6.40 -20.25
N LEU A 530 -25.22 6.27 -18.98
CA LEU A 530 -26.08 5.17 -18.50
C LEU A 530 -27.44 5.20 -19.19
N GLU A 531 -28.06 6.38 -19.32
CA GLU A 531 -29.31 6.55 -20.07
C GLU A 531 -29.16 6.20 -21.56
N ASP A 532 -28.00 6.46 -22.17
CA ASP A 532 -27.62 6.08 -23.54
C ASP A 532 -27.18 4.60 -23.71
N GLY A 533 -27.11 3.82 -22.63
CA GLY A 533 -26.89 2.37 -22.68
C GLY A 533 -25.48 1.90 -22.32
N MET A 534 -24.64 2.79 -21.79
CA MET A 534 -23.45 2.37 -21.04
C MET A 534 -23.88 1.52 -19.84
N ILE A 535 -23.03 0.59 -19.43
CA ILE A 535 -23.09 -0.05 -18.11
C ILE A 535 -21.79 0.27 -17.38
N THR A 536 -21.86 0.39 -16.05
CA THR A 536 -20.65 0.55 -15.25
C THR A 536 -19.84 -0.74 -15.15
N MET A 537 -18.56 -0.61 -14.80
CA MET A 537 -17.72 -1.76 -14.45
C MET A 537 -18.33 -2.62 -13.33
N ALA A 538 -19.07 -2.01 -12.39
CA ALA A 538 -19.76 -2.73 -11.32
C ALA A 538 -20.92 -3.56 -11.86
N GLN A 539 -21.74 -3.00 -12.76
CA GLN A 539 -22.84 -3.73 -13.42
C GLN A 539 -22.32 -4.89 -14.28
N ASP A 540 -21.25 -4.69 -15.05
CA ASP A 540 -20.59 -5.75 -15.82
C ASP A 540 -20.01 -6.85 -14.91
N GLY A 541 -19.33 -6.46 -13.83
CA GLY A 541 -18.78 -7.39 -12.84
C GLY A 541 -19.85 -8.22 -12.12
N ILE A 542 -20.95 -7.58 -11.71
CA ILE A 542 -22.12 -8.26 -11.12
C ILE A 542 -22.65 -9.36 -12.05
N LEU A 543 -22.84 -9.04 -13.34
CA LEU A 543 -23.35 -10.01 -14.31
C LEU A 543 -22.39 -11.21 -14.44
N LYS A 544 -21.08 -10.96 -14.46
CA LYS A 544 -20.03 -11.99 -14.44
C LYS A 544 -20.02 -12.83 -13.14
N ALA A 545 -20.45 -12.26 -12.02
CA ALA A 545 -20.60 -13.01 -10.76
C ALA A 545 -21.84 -13.92 -10.77
N ILE A 546 -22.97 -13.45 -11.33
CA ILE A 546 -24.19 -14.26 -11.53
C ILE A 546 -23.94 -15.41 -12.53
N GLU A 547 -23.16 -15.16 -13.58
CA GLU A 547 -22.68 -16.18 -14.53
C GLU A 547 -21.69 -17.18 -13.91
N GLY A 548 -21.24 -16.96 -12.67
CA GLY A 548 -20.25 -17.79 -11.99
C GLY A 548 -18.86 -17.77 -12.63
N LEU A 549 -18.51 -16.66 -13.30
CA LEU A 549 -17.19 -16.37 -13.81
C LEU A 549 -16.29 -15.76 -12.73
N THR A 550 -16.84 -14.96 -11.81
CA THR A 550 -16.15 -14.38 -10.65
C THR A 550 -17.03 -14.45 -9.38
N SER A 551 -16.56 -13.99 -8.22
CA SER A 551 -17.39 -13.85 -7.01
C SER A 551 -17.77 -12.39 -6.74
N MET A 552 -18.83 -12.15 -5.96
CA MET A 552 -19.26 -10.79 -5.61
C MET A 552 -18.19 -10.01 -4.83
N GLU A 553 -17.44 -10.70 -3.97
CA GLU A 553 -16.35 -10.10 -3.18
C GLU A 553 -15.32 -9.45 -4.09
N GLU A 554 -14.98 -10.13 -5.19
CA GLU A 554 -13.98 -9.70 -6.15
C GLU A 554 -14.47 -8.52 -7.02
N VAL A 555 -15.77 -8.46 -7.33
CA VAL A 555 -16.38 -7.30 -8.01
C VAL A 555 -16.26 -6.06 -7.15
N TRP A 556 -16.71 -6.12 -5.89
CA TRP A 556 -16.64 -5.00 -4.96
C TRP A 556 -15.20 -4.57 -4.65
N ARG A 557 -14.28 -5.53 -4.51
CA ARG A 557 -12.83 -5.25 -4.35
C ARG A 557 -12.26 -4.51 -5.56
N ALA A 558 -12.72 -4.82 -6.78
CA ALA A 558 -12.25 -4.14 -7.97
C ALA A 558 -12.88 -2.75 -8.14
N THR A 559 -14.20 -2.62 -8.04
CA THR A 559 -14.91 -1.35 -8.36
C THR A 559 -14.99 -0.37 -7.21
N GLY A 560 -14.57 -0.76 -6.01
CA GLY A 560 -14.89 -0.03 -4.78
C GLY A 560 -16.35 -0.21 -4.40
N GLN A 561 -16.77 0.51 -3.35
CA GLN A 561 -18.18 0.55 -2.97
C GLN A 561 -19.03 1.13 -4.09
N THR A 562 -20.19 0.52 -4.28
CA THR A 562 -21.19 0.94 -5.26
C THR A 562 -21.94 2.20 -4.88
N GLU A 563 -21.45 3.02 -3.94
CA GLU A 563 -22.13 4.19 -3.38
C GLU A 563 -22.66 5.19 -4.42
N PHE A 564 -22.09 5.33 -5.62
CA PHE A 564 -22.73 6.12 -6.70
C PHE A 564 -24.00 5.46 -7.27
N LEU A 565 -23.97 4.15 -7.49
CA LEU A 565 -25.11 3.36 -8.00
C LEU A 565 -26.12 3.07 -6.89
N GLU A 566 -25.64 2.87 -5.67
CA GLU A 566 -26.46 2.79 -4.48
C GLU A 566 -26.97 4.17 -4.09
N GLU A 567 -26.33 5.31 -4.35
CA GLU A 567 -26.97 6.64 -4.23
C GLU A 567 -28.03 6.85 -5.31
N ILE A 568 -27.75 6.52 -6.58
CA ILE A 568 -28.77 6.50 -7.64
C ILE A 568 -29.97 5.64 -7.21
N TYR A 569 -29.72 4.56 -6.48
CA TYR A 569 -30.75 3.66 -5.95
C TYR A 569 -31.25 3.99 -4.53
N GLU A 570 -30.60 4.81 -3.71
CA GLU A 570 -31.02 5.16 -2.35
C GLU A 570 -31.75 6.51 -2.34
N LYS A 571 -31.46 7.34 -3.37
CA LYS A 571 -32.44 8.21 -4.07
C LYS A 571 -33.64 7.40 -4.62
N LEU A 572 -33.64 6.06 -4.43
CA LEU A 572 -34.76 5.12 -4.45
C LEU A 572 -35.02 4.24 -3.10
N MET A 573 -34.14 3.93 -2.04
CA MET A 573 -34.25 3.09 -0.71
C MET A 573 -32.99 2.89 0.35
N SER A 574 -33.00 2.93 1.76
CA SER A 574 -31.78 2.84 2.78
C SER A 574 -31.74 2.02 4.20
N GLN A 575 -30.58 1.66 4.93
CA GLN A 575 -30.42 0.78 6.26
C GLN A 575 -29.34 0.96 7.51
N SER A 576 -28.56 -0.05 8.14
CA SER A 576 -28.08 -0.15 9.64
C SER A 576 -26.66 -0.73 10.27
N MET A 577 -26.48 -1.32 11.55
CA MET A 577 -25.24 -1.33 12.55
C MET A 577 -24.65 -2.61 13.43
N SER A 578 -23.93 -2.54 14.65
CA SER A 578 -22.80 -3.47 15.25
C SER A 578 -22.69 -4.21 16.73
N ARG A 579 -21.52 -4.37 17.53
CA ARG A 579 -21.07 -5.57 18.48
C ARG A 579 -19.90 -5.53 19.64
N THR A 580 -19.78 -6.39 20.77
CA THR A 580 -18.70 -6.43 21.96
C THR A 580 -18.27 -7.82 22.76
N ILE A 581 -17.70 -7.97 24.07
CA ILE A 581 -17.09 -9.19 24.91
C ILE A 581 -17.32 -9.32 26.55
N ASP A 582 -16.85 -10.36 27.41
CA ASP A 582 -17.38 -11.37 28.54
C ASP A 582 -17.46 -11.34 30.20
N ILE A 583 -18.58 -11.75 30.96
CA ILE A 583 -18.83 -12.00 32.51
C ILE A 583 -20.23 -12.67 33.06
N THR A 584 -20.54 -12.96 34.40
CA THR A 584 -21.70 -13.84 35.01
C THR A 584 -22.93 -13.28 35.82
N GLN A 585 -24.08 -14.03 35.92
CA GLN A 585 -25.33 -13.63 36.63
C GLN A 585 -25.44 -13.81 38.18
N GLU A 586 -24.81 -14.81 38.82
CA GLU A 586 -24.91 -14.94 40.29
C GLU A 586 -24.19 -13.79 41.01
N ASP A 587 -23.07 -13.33 40.44
CA ASP A 587 -22.35 -12.14 40.88
C ASP A 587 -23.26 -10.89 40.85
N MET A 588 -24.03 -10.72 39.77
CA MET A 588 -24.94 -9.59 39.59
C MET A 588 -26.10 -9.60 40.60
N LEU A 589 -26.67 -10.77 40.88
CA LEU A 589 -27.77 -10.90 41.85
C LEU A 589 -27.31 -10.52 43.26
N LEU A 590 -26.19 -11.07 43.73
CA LEU A 590 -25.64 -10.79 45.06
C LEU A 590 -25.32 -9.30 45.25
N VAL A 591 -24.75 -8.65 44.22
CA VAL A 591 -24.46 -7.22 44.25
C VAL A 591 -25.75 -6.39 44.23
N SER A 592 -26.72 -6.71 43.37
CA SER A 592 -27.98 -5.98 43.26
C SER A 592 -28.76 -5.91 44.57
N GLN A 593 -28.71 -6.97 45.38
CA GLN A 593 -29.37 -7.05 46.69
C GLN A 593 -28.73 -6.18 47.78
N ASN A 594 -27.56 -5.57 47.51
CA ASN A 594 -26.80 -4.76 48.47
C ASN A 594 -26.53 -3.33 47.98
N LEU A 595 -27.13 -2.88 46.87
CA LEU A 595 -26.88 -1.53 46.31
C LEU A 595 -27.38 -0.39 47.22
N GLU A 596 -28.50 -0.59 47.91
CA GLU A 596 -29.11 0.43 48.77
C GLU A 596 -29.29 -0.05 50.23
N PRO A 597 -28.97 0.79 51.23
CA PRO A 597 -28.19 2.03 51.12
C PRO A 597 -26.73 1.74 50.73
N VAL A 598 -26.01 2.74 50.21
CA VAL A 598 -24.60 2.61 49.78
C VAL A 598 -23.68 2.03 50.88
N GLU A 599 -24.00 2.26 52.16
CA GLU A 599 -23.29 1.67 53.30
C GLU A 599 -23.31 0.13 53.30
N SER A 600 -24.29 -0.52 52.64
CA SER A 600 -24.37 -1.98 52.47
C SER A 600 -23.45 -2.47 51.34
N LEU A 601 -23.42 -1.79 50.19
CA LEU A 601 -22.47 -2.05 49.10
C LEU A 601 -21.02 -1.87 49.58
N LYS A 602 -20.78 -0.80 50.34
CA LYS A 602 -19.54 -0.54 51.07
C LYS A 602 -19.15 -1.72 51.97
N ASN A 603 -20.06 -2.14 52.85
CA ASN A 603 -19.85 -3.30 53.72
C ASN A 603 -19.59 -4.61 52.94
N LEU A 604 -20.21 -4.80 51.77
CA LEU A 604 -20.00 -5.96 50.91
C LEU A 604 -18.59 -5.96 50.30
N ILE A 605 -18.11 -4.80 49.83
CA ILE A 605 -16.76 -4.65 49.26
C ILE A 605 -15.69 -4.74 50.36
N GLU A 606 -15.86 -4.04 51.49
CA GLU A 606 -14.94 -4.02 52.65
C GLU A 606 -14.85 -5.35 53.42
N LYS A 607 -15.77 -6.29 53.17
CA LYS A 607 -15.73 -7.68 53.70
C LYS A 607 -15.53 -8.73 52.61
N SER A 608 -15.34 -8.31 51.36
CA SER A 608 -15.10 -9.25 50.25
C SER A 608 -13.71 -9.87 50.36
N ASN A 609 -13.57 -11.12 49.93
CA ASN A 609 -12.24 -11.72 49.82
C ASN A 609 -11.48 -11.14 48.61
N GLN A 610 -10.15 -11.26 48.65
CA GLN A 610 -9.23 -10.74 47.65
C GLN A 610 -9.48 -11.16 46.18
N LYS A 611 -10.29 -12.19 45.92
CA LYS A 611 -10.64 -12.63 44.54
C LYS A 611 -11.92 -12.02 44.00
N ASN A 612 -12.88 -11.68 44.86
CA ASN A 612 -14.23 -11.28 44.40
C ASN A 612 -14.43 -9.76 44.36
N SER A 613 -13.58 -8.98 45.05
CA SER A 613 -13.64 -7.52 45.07
C SER A 613 -13.74 -6.91 43.67
N ALA A 614 -12.83 -7.28 42.75
CA ALA A 614 -12.85 -6.79 41.36
C ALA A 614 -14.16 -7.12 40.62
N LYS A 615 -14.69 -8.34 40.75
CA LYS A 615 -15.97 -8.74 40.15
C LYS A 615 -17.13 -7.91 40.68
N TYR A 616 -17.23 -7.74 41.99
CA TYR A 616 -18.32 -6.97 42.60
C TYR A 616 -18.19 -5.48 42.31
N ILE A 617 -16.95 -4.97 42.19
CA ILE A 617 -16.67 -3.63 41.71
C ILE A 617 -17.21 -3.45 40.29
N PHE A 618 -16.90 -4.36 39.36
CA PHE A 618 -17.39 -4.26 37.99
C PHE A 618 -18.92 -4.46 37.88
N ALA A 619 -19.49 -5.45 38.55
CA ALA A 619 -20.93 -5.70 38.58
C ALA A 619 -21.72 -4.50 39.15
N SER A 620 -21.27 -3.93 40.28
CA SER A 620 -21.90 -2.71 40.84
C SER A 620 -21.68 -1.51 39.92
N SER A 621 -20.53 -1.41 39.26
CA SER A 621 -20.26 -0.31 38.33
C SER A 621 -21.15 -0.33 37.08
N LEU A 622 -21.53 -1.51 36.58
CA LEU A 622 -22.54 -1.63 35.52
C LEU A 622 -23.95 -1.33 36.04
N LEU A 623 -24.31 -1.86 37.22
CA LEU A 623 -25.64 -1.63 37.84
C LEU A 623 -25.87 -0.16 38.24
N LEU A 624 -24.79 0.59 38.50
CA LEU A 624 -24.80 2.01 38.84
C LEU A 624 -24.34 2.91 37.66
N ASN A 625 -24.23 2.37 36.44
CA ASN A 625 -23.87 3.07 35.20
C ASN A 625 -22.64 4.02 35.33
N VAL A 626 -21.55 3.50 35.91
CA VAL A 626 -20.34 4.25 36.25
C VAL A 626 -19.47 4.52 35.02
N GLY A 627 -19.04 5.76 34.81
CA GLY A 627 -18.11 6.09 33.73
C GLY A 627 -16.64 5.74 34.03
N ASP A 628 -16.16 6.04 35.25
CA ASP A 628 -14.80 5.73 35.70
C ASP A 628 -14.80 5.15 37.12
N ILE A 629 -14.06 4.06 37.36
CA ILE A 629 -13.70 3.58 38.70
C ILE A 629 -12.30 4.11 39.03
N HIS A 630 -12.14 4.82 40.13
CA HIS A 630 -10.83 5.19 40.69
C HIS A 630 -10.52 4.33 41.92
N ILE A 631 -9.24 4.00 42.12
CA ILE A 631 -8.72 3.37 43.33
C ILE A 631 -7.52 4.19 43.79
N GLU A 632 -7.70 4.95 44.86
CA GLU A 632 -6.82 6.03 45.31
C GLU A 632 -6.27 5.73 46.72
N PRO A 633 -4.96 5.39 46.86
CA PRO A 633 -4.35 5.16 48.17
C PRO A 633 -4.02 6.47 48.89
N GLU A 634 -4.35 6.53 50.17
CA GLU A 634 -4.00 7.63 51.09
C GLU A 634 -3.11 7.12 52.23
N GLU A 635 -2.82 7.95 53.24
CA GLU A 635 -1.89 7.64 54.33
C GLU A 635 -2.28 6.38 55.16
N LYS A 636 -3.57 6.03 55.21
CA LYS A 636 -4.13 5.03 56.16
C LYS A 636 -5.10 4.03 55.53
N SER A 637 -5.57 4.28 54.32
CA SER A 637 -6.70 3.59 53.67
C SER A 637 -6.63 3.77 52.15
N VAL A 638 -7.43 3.00 51.41
CA VAL A 638 -7.53 3.11 49.94
C VAL A 638 -8.99 3.26 49.54
N LYS A 639 -9.30 4.38 48.87
CA LYS A 639 -10.67 4.74 48.50
C LYS A 639 -10.99 4.20 47.12
N ILE A 640 -12.05 3.41 47.04
CA ILE A 640 -12.66 2.95 45.80
C ILE A 640 -13.80 3.92 45.50
N ARG A 641 -13.68 4.63 44.38
CA ARG A 641 -14.55 5.77 44.06
C ARG A 641 -15.12 5.62 42.66
N TYR A 642 -16.44 5.75 42.53
CA TYR A 642 -17.12 5.65 41.24
C TYR A 642 -17.49 7.02 40.72
N ARG A 643 -17.25 7.21 39.43
CA ARG A 643 -17.53 8.45 38.71
C ARG A 643 -18.90 8.41 38.04
N MET A 644 -19.94 8.21 38.86
CA MET A 644 -21.36 8.19 38.44
C MET A 644 -21.76 9.57 37.95
N ASP A 645 -22.28 9.64 36.72
CA ASP A 645 -22.56 10.87 35.96
C ASP A 645 -21.43 11.91 36.00
N GLY A 646 -20.19 11.50 36.27
CA GLY A 646 -19.07 12.42 36.49
C GLY A 646 -18.66 12.72 37.95
N ILE A 647 -19.47 12.55 39.01
CA ILE A 647 -19.02 12.85 40.40
C ILE A 647 -18.21 11.66 40.87
N LEU A 648 -16.98 11.91 41.32
CA LEU A 648 -16.15 10.87 41.92
C LEU A 648 -16.56 10.61 43.39
N GLN A 649 -17.68 9.91 43.58
CA GLN A 649 -18.20 9.54 44.90
C GLN A 649 -17.41 8.35 45.46
N THR A 650 -17.05 8.39 46.74
CA THR A 650 -16.41 7.25 47.41
C THR A 650 -17.46 6.21 47.77
N ILE A 651 -17.27 4.97 47.29
CA ILE A 651 -18.24 3.86 47.43
C ILE A 651 -17.77 2.81 48.43
N ALA A 652 -16.45 2.64 48.58
CA ALA A 652 -15.85 1.83 49.64
C ALA A 652 -14.47 2.36 50.05
N GLU A 653 -14.03 2.07 51.27
CA GLU A 653 -12.71 2.46 51.77
C GLU A 653 -12.01 1.25 52.41
N ILE A 654 -11.20 0.56 51.61
CA ILE A 654 -10.53 -0.68 52.02
C ILE A 654 -9.23 -0.40 52.79
N PRO A 655 -8.82 -1.27 53.73
CA PRO A 655 -7.58 -1.08 54.47
C PRO A 655 -6.35 -1.34 53.59
N LEU A 656 -5.26 -0.64 53.90
CA LEU A 656 -4.08 -0.51 53.02
C LEU A 656 -3.35 -1.84 52.71
N ASN A 657 -3.62 -2.89 53.48
CA ASN A 657 -3.06 -4.24 53.31
C ASN A 657 -3.73 -5.08 52.21
N GLU A 658 -4.95 -4.75 51.78
CA GLU A 658 -5.67 -5.51 50.75
C GLU A 658 -5.42 -4.97 49.32
N TYR A 659 -5.19 -3.67 49.24
CA TYR A 659 -4.96 -2.90 48.02
C TYR A 659 -3.96 -3.53 47.02
N PRO A 660 -2.80 -4.12 47.41
CA PRO A 660 -1.89 -4.76 46.47
C PRO A 660 -2.52 -5.90 45.65
N SER A 661 -3.52 -6.61 46.20
CA SER A 661 -4.19 -7.73 45.51
C SER A 661 -5.22 -7.24 44.48
N LEU A 662 -5.96 -6.18 44.83
CA LEU A 662 -6.91 -5.52 43.94
C LEU A 662 -6.17 -4.92 42.72
N LEU A 663 -5.07 -4.22 42.99
CA LEU A 663 -4.15 -3.66 41.99
C LEU A 663 -3.60 -4.74 41.04
N GLY A 664 -3.20 -5.90 41.58
CA GLY A 664 -2.71 -7.03 40.78
C GLY A 664 -3.75 -7.62 39.82
N SER A 665 -4.99 -7.79 40.28
CA SER A 665 -6.09 -8.33 39.46
C SER A 665 -6.46 -7.41 38.29
N ILE A 666 -6.42 -6.11 38.51
CA ILE A 666 -6.68 -5.09 37.47
C ILE A 666 -5.54 -5.02 36.46
N LYS A 667 -4.28 -5.11 36.93
CA LYS A 667 -3.11 -5.25 36.05
C LYS A 667 -3.26 -6.48 35.14
N PHE A 668 -3.67 -7.63 35.69
CA PHE A 668 -3.87 -8.85 34.92
C PHE A 668 -4.95 -8.75 33.82
N LEU A 669 -6.17 -8.29 34.15
CA LEU A 669 -7.24 -8.13 33.15
C LEU A 669 -6.82 -7.22 31.98
N SER A 670 -5.98 -6.23 32.27
CA SER A 670 -5.48 -5.25 31.31
C SER A 670 -4.16 -5.66 30.65
N GLY A 671 -3.67 -6.89 30.86
CA GLY A 671 -2.43 -7.39 30.24
C GLY A 671 -1.12 -6.75 30.75
N PHE A 672 -1.13 -6.06 31.90
CA PHE A 672 0.06 -5.47 32.50
C PHE A 672 0.84 -6.46 33.39
N SER A 673 2.17 -6.31 33.44
CA SER A 673 3.02 -7.00 34.42
C SER A 673 2.83 -6.43 35.84
N THR A 674 2.84 -7.31 36.84
CA THR A 674 2.54 -6.97 38.25
C THR A 674 3.75 -6.61 39.11
N GLU A 675 4.97 -6.95 38.69
CA GLU A 675 6.16 -6.90 39.55
C GLU A 675 6.96 -5.59 39.48
N VAL A 676 6.79 -4.80 38.42
CA VAL A 676 7.51 -3.53 38.21
C VAL A 676 6.70 -2.36 38.78
N ARG A 677 7.39 -1.41 39.43
CA ARG A 677 6.85 -0.11 39.86
C ARG A 677 7.61 1.05 39.23
N GLY A 678 6.89 1.90 38.50
CA GLY A 678 7.45 3.11 37.88
C GLY A 678 6.67 3.55 36.63
N GLY A 679 6.50 4.86 36.45
CA GLY A 679 5.89 5.44 35.27
C GLY A 679 4.35 5.48 35.24
N VAL A 680 3.83 5.64 34.03
CA VAL A 680 2.40 5.71 33.66
C VAL A 680 2.12 4.58 32.67
N THR A 681 0.98 3.89 32.80
CA THR A 681 0.65 2.70 31.98
C THR A 681 -0.84 2.65 31.60
N ASP A 682 -1.19 2.31 30.34
CA ASP A 682 -2.56 2.31 29.78
C ASP A 682 -2.89 1.03 28.95
N SER A 683 -4.10 0.44 29.09
CA SER A 683 -4.55 -0.75 28.32
C SER A 683 -6.10 -0.98 28.36
N ARG A 684 -6.62 -2.10 27.83
CA ARG A 684 -8.07 -2.43 27.67
C ARG A 684 -8.45 -3.90 27.91
N PHE A 685 -9.72 -4.15 28.28
CA PHE A 685 -10.37 -5.47 28.30
C PHE A 685 -11.91 -5.34 28.17
N SER A 686 -12.65 -6.46 28.23
CA SER A 686 -14.13 -6.47 28.13
C SER A 686 -14.81 -7.28 29.24
N ILE A 687 -16.08 -6.96 29.50
CA ILE A 687 -17.00 -7.46 30.53
C ILE A 687 -18.36 -7.65 29.87
N SER A 688 -18.91 -8.85 29.87
CA SER A 688 -20.26 -9.15 29.35
C SER A 688 -21.16 -9.59 30.46
N LEU A 689 -22.33 -10.08 30.09
CA LEU A 689 -23.22 -10.78 31.00
C LEU A 689 -23.67 -12.04 30.25
N ASP A 690 -23.57 -13.21 30.90
CA ASP A 690 -24.05 -14.51 30.36
C ASP A 690 -25.44 -14.36 29.70
N LYS A 691 -26.29 -13.51 30.30
CA LYS A 691 -27.57 -13.00 29.81
C LYS A 691 -27.80 -11.59 30.38
N PRO A 692 -28.64 -10.73 29.75
CA PRO A 692 -29.05 -9.43 30.31
C PRO A 692 -29.50 -9.54 31.77
N PHE A 693 -29.24 -8.51 32.58
CA PHE A 693 -29.55 -8.53 34.01
C PHE A 693 -30.04 -7.16 34.50
N GLY A 694 -31.22 -7.13 35.11
CA GLY A 694 -31.87 -5.89 35.54
C GLY A 694 -32.07 -4.94 34.36
N ASN A 695 -31.55 -3.72 34.48
CA ASN A 695 -31.62 -2.70 33.42
C ASN A 695 -30.48 -2.82 32.38
N ILE A 696 -29.52 -3.74 32.55
CA ILE A 696 -28.36 -3.85 31.67
C ILE A 696 -28.68 -4.81 30.53
N THR A 697 -28.90 -4.23 29.35
CA THR A 697 -29.20 -4.94 28.09
C THR A 697 -27.95 -5.40 27.37
N ASP A 698 -26.88 -4.61 27.42
CA ASP A 698 -25.61 -4.92 26.75
C ASP A 698 -25.01 -6.15 27.41
N THR A 699 -25.21 -7.28 26.76
CA THR A 699 -24.67 -8.55 27.23
C THR A 699 -23.16 -8.62 27.07
N LYS A 700 -22.42 -7.51 26.79
CA LYS A 700 -21.03 -7.36 26.28
C LYS A 700 -20.56 -5.86 26.28
N VAL A 701 -19.56 -5.46 27.09
CA VAL A 701 -19.12 -4.06 27.42
C VAL A 701 -17.57 -3.92 27.60
N ASP A 702 -16.90 -2.95 26.97
CA ASP A 702 -15.42 -2.78 27.09
C ASP A 702 -14.98 -1.99 28.36
N VAL A 703 -13.68 -1.93 28.65
CA VAL A 703 -13.01 -1.19 29.74
C VAL A 703 -11.64 -0.67 29.26
N ARG A 704 -11.19 0.50 29.74
CA ARG A 704 -9.80 1.00 29.60
C ARG A 704 -9.21 1.30 30.97
N VAL A 705 -7.98 0.86 31.24
CA VAL A 705 -7.32 1.00 32.55
C VAL A 705 -6.05 1.84 32.41
N SER A 706 -5.82 2.70 33.40
CA SER A 706 -4.65 3.57 33.55
C SER A 706 -4.08 3.47 34.98
N ILE A 707 -2.76 3.43 35.15
CA ILE A 707 -2.09 3.33 36.46
C ILE A 707 -0.90 4.29 36.54
N ILE A 708 -0.79 5.06 37.64
CA ILE A 708 0.23 6.09 37.86
C ILE A 708 0.81 6.04 39.30
N LEU A 709 2.08 6.40 39.49
CA LEU A 709 2.65 6.58 40.84
C LEU A 709 2.12 7.85 41.52
N GLY A 710 1.41 7.69 42.64
CA GLY A 710 1.01 8.74 43.58
C GLY A 710 1.80 8.71 44.88
N GLY A 711 1.62 9.74 45.72
CA GLY A 711 2.43 9.96 46.94
C GLY A 711 2.33 8.87 48.02
N TYR A 712 1.29 8.04 48.01
CA TYR A 712 1.09 6.91 48.94
C TYR A 712 0.99 5.54 48.23
N GLY A 713 1.06 5.49 46.89
CA GLY A 713 0.95 4.25 46.11
C GLY A 713 0.55 4.45 44.64
N GLU A 714 0.43 3.36 43.88
CA GLU A 714 0.05 3.36 42.46
C GLU A 714 -1.47 3.56 42.21
N THR A 715 -1.93 4.81 42.13
CA THR A 715 -3.33 5.15 41.82
C THR A 715 -3.79 4.53 40.50
N VAL A 716 -4.98 3.90 40.51
CA VAL A 716 -5.60 3.25 39.34
C VAL A 716 -6.86 4.02 38.93
N VAL A 717 -7.06 4.18 37.61
CA VAL A 717 -8.30 4.69 37.02
C VAL A 717 -8.75 3.77 35.89
N MET A 718 -9.97 3.26 35.96
CA MET A 718 -10.57 2.35 34.98
C MET A 718 -11.82 3.00 34.38
N ARG A 719 -11.76 3.43 33.12
CA ARG A 719 -12.93 3.90 32.37
C ARG A 719 -13.72 2.70 31.87
N LEU A 720 -14.98 2.57 32.27
CA LEU A 720 -15.90 1.58 31.70
C LEU A 720 -16.37 2.10 30.35
N LEU A 721 -16.27 1.27 29.33
CA LEU A 721 -16.62 1.59 27.95
C LEU A 721 -17.90 0.83 27.59
N ASN A 722 -19.06 1.38 27.95
CA ASN A 722 -20.32 1.09 27.24
C ASN A 722 -20.14 1.61 25.80
N LYS A 723 -19.51 0.77 24.96
CA LYS A 723 -18.34 1.09 24.10
C LYS A 723 -18.01 2.58 23.93
N SER A 724 -17.47 3.22 24.97
CA SER A 724 -17.30 4.68 25.08
C SER A 724 -15.90 5.14 25.57
N SER A 725 -14.82 4.64 24.96
CA SER A 725 -13.62 5.49 24.79
C SER A 725 -12.77 5.10 23.60
N VAL A 726 -12.31 6.11 22.87
CA VAL A 726 -10.99 6.28 22.19
C VAL A 726 -10.26 4.99 21.79
N ALA A 727 -10.95 4.08 21.12
CA ALA A 727 -10.31 3.38 20.02
C ALA A 727 -10.17 4.39 18.88
N LEU A 728 -9.36 4.06 17.89
CA LEU A 728 -9.36 4.73 16.58
C LEU A 728 -10.60 4.27 15.77
N ASP A 729 -11.76 4.20 16.45
CA ASP A 729 -13.07 4.02 15.85
C ASP A 729 -13.61 5.43 15.62
N LEU A 730 -13.87 5.78 14.37
CA LEU A 730 -14.18 7.16 13.96
C LEU A 730 -15.40 7.74 14.72
N GLU A 731 -16.36 6.88 15.06
CA GLU A 731 -17.53 7.13 15.93
C GLU A 731 -17.20 7.82 17.27
N LYS A 732 -16.01 7.60 17.82
CA LYS A 732 -15.62 8.05 19.18
C LYS A 732 -14.92 9.40 19.21
N LEU A 733 -14.78 10.06 18.06
CA LEU A 733 -14.17 11.38 17.93
C LEU A 733 -15.14 12.53 18.26
N GLY A 734 -16.43 12.26 18.49
CA GLY A 734 -17.45 13.30 18.73
C GLY A 734 -17.85 14.06 17.45
N ILE A 735 -17.42 13.57 16.29
CA ILE A 735 -17.92 13.99 14.98
C ILE A 735 -19.42 13.64 14.94
N ARG A 736 -20.26 14.59 14.52
CA ARG A 736 -21.70 14.39 14.39
C ARG A 736 -22.00 13.28 13.36
N LYS A 737 -23.02 12.45 13.58
CA LYS A 737 -23.35 11.28 12.74
C LYS A 737 -23.39 11.61 11.24
N GLU A 738 -24.06 12.70 10.88
CA GLU A 738 -24.26 13.14 9.49
C GLU A 738 -22.96 13.60 8.82
N ASN A 739 -21.94 14.00 9.60
CA ASN A 739 -20.58 14.27 9.11
C ASN A 739 -19.70 13.01 9.12
N LEU A 740 -19.93 12.11 10.07
CA LEU A 740 -19.20 10.85 10.22
C LEU A 740 -19.45 9.90 9.04
N GLU A 741 -20.71 9.76 8.63
CA GLU A 741 -21.13 8.93 7.49
C GLU A 741 -20.48 9.43 6.20
N LYS A 742 -20.45 10.75 5.97
CA LYS A 742 -19.71 11.38 4.85
C LYS A 742 -18.22 10.97 4.84
N ILE A 743 -17.52 11.08 5.97
CA ILE A 743 -16.09 10.72 6.03
C ILE A 743 -15.86 9.22 5.73
N ILE A 744 -16.72 8.33 6.25
CA ILE A 744 -16.58 6.88 6.06
C ILE A 744 -16.77 6.50 4.58
N ASN A 745 -17.74 7.09 3.89
CA ASN A 745 -18.00 6.85 2.48
C ASN A 745 -16.84 7.41 1.62
N GLU A 746 -16.51 8.68 1.80
CA GLU A 746 -15.50 9.40 1.01
C GLU A 746 -14.06 8.86 1.18
N THR A 747 -13.74 8.20 2.30
CA THR A 747 -12.42 7.56 2.53
C THR A 747 -12.31 6.13 1.99
N LYS A 748 -13.44 5.43 1.78
CA LYS A 748 -13.46 4.06 1.23
C LYS A 748 -13.60 4.01 -0.28
N LYS A 749 -13.87 5.13 -0.94
CA LYS A 749 -13.76 5.24 -2.41
C LYS A 749 -12.39 4.74 -2.86
N PRO A 750 -12.31 3.99 -3.98
CA PRO A 750 -11.09 3.26 -4.35
C PRO A 750 -9.95 4.17 -4.84
N ASN A 751 -10.18 5.48 -4.87
CA ASN A 751 -9.28 6.53 -5.34
C ASN A 751 -9.74 7.88 -4.76
N GLY A 752 -8.94 8.92 -5.03
CA GLY A 752 -9.26 10.30 -4.64
C GLY A 752 -8.57 10.73 -3.35
N ILE A 753 -8.63 12.03 -3.04
CA ILE A 753 -8.01 12.59 -1.83
C ILE A 753 -9.06 12.86 -0.75
N PHE A 754 -8.84 12.33 0.46
CA PHE A 754 -9.49 12.80 1.67
C PHE A 754 -8.53 13.68 2.49
N LEU A 755 -8.96 14.92 2.77
CA LEU A 755 -8.16 15.93 3.45
C LEU A 755 -8.76 16.27 4.81
N THR A 756 -7.98 16.07 5.87
CA THR A 756 -8.33 16.61 7.20
C THR A 756 -7.61 17.93 7.44
N THR A 757 -8.34 18.97 7.81
CA THR A 757 -7.84 20.34 7.99
C THR A 757 -8.16 20.86 9.40
N GLY A 758 -7.44 21.90 9.80
CA GLY A 758 -7.53 22.51 11.12
C GLY A 758 -6.17 22.92 11.69
N PRO A 759 -6.16 23.78 12.73
CA PRO A 759 -4.94 24.21 13.40
C PRO A 759 -4.23 23.06 14.13
N THR A 760 -2.99 23.29 14.59
CA THR A 760 -2.25 22.32 15.41
C THR A 760 -3.05 21.93 16.66
N GLY A 761 -3.10 20.64 17.00
CA GLY A 761 -3.85 20.13 18.16
C GLY A 761 -5.36 19.95 17.96
N SER A 762 -5.89 20.19 16.74
CA SER A 762 -7.29 19.93 16.36
C SER A 762 -7.66 18.44 16.26
N GLY A 763 -6.67 17.54 16.19
CA GLY A 763 -6.87 16.08 16.13
C GLY A 763 -6.66 15.43 14.75
N LYS A 764 -6.13 16.16 13.76
CA LYS A 764 -5.99 15.70 12.35
C LYS A 764 -5.39 14.29 12.21
N THR A 765 -4.22 14.05 12.78
CA THR A 765 -3.53 12.75 12.68
C THR A 765 -4.34 11.62 13.30
N THR A 766 -5.03 11.89 14.42
CA THR A 766 -5.93 10.93 15.08
C THR A 766 -7.12 10.55 14.18
N THR A 767 -7.65 11.50 13.42
CA THR A 767 -8.71 11.24 12.42
C THR A 767 -8.18 10.37 11.27
N LEU A 768 -7.03 10.72 10.66
CA LEU A 768 -6.43 9.94 9.58
C LEU A 768 -6.06 8.51 10.01
N TYR A 769 -5.46 8.35 11.19
CA TYR A 769 -5.11 7.04 11.73
C TYR A 769 -6.35 6.18 12.03
N SER A 770 -7.49 6.80 12.33
CA SER A 770 -8.78 6.11 12.45
C SER A 770 -9.30 5.64 11.09
N ALA A 771 -9.21 6.47 10.06
CA ALA A 771 -9.56 6.08 8.69
C ALA A 771 -8.65 4.95 8.18
N LEU A 772 -7.32 5.08 8.30
CA LEU A 772 -6.36 4.02 7.93
C LEU A 772 -6.65 2.69 8.62
N LYS A 773 -7.02 2.71 9.91
CA LYS A 773 -7.35 1.49 10.65
C LYS A 773 -8.64 0.81 10.14
N VAL A 774 -9.61 1.59 9.66
CA VAL A 774 -10.84 1.06 9.03
C VAL A 774 -10.56 0.48 7.64
N LEU A 775 -9.55 1.00 6.93
CA LEU A 775 -9.17 0.60 5.57
C LEU A 775 -8.19 -0.59 5.51
N ASN A 776 -7.46 -0.84 6.61
CA ASN A 776 -6.42 -1.86 6.71
C ASN A 776 -6.97 -3.30 6.65
N ASN A 777 -6.69 -4.03 5.56
CA ASN A 777 -6.98 -5.46 5.46
C ASN A 777 -5.87 -6.22 4.68
N PRO A 778 -5.77 -7.55 4.79
CA PRO A 778 -4.64 -8.32 4.24
C PRO A 778 -4.46 -8.28 2.70
N GLU A 779 -5.51 -7.96 1.94
CA GLU A 779 -5.46 -7.87 0.47
C GLU A 779 -4.99 -6.48 -0.02
N VAL A 780 -5.01 -5.46 0.85
CA VAL A 780 -4.74 -4.04 0.53
C VAL A 780 -3.35 -3.63 1.02
N LYS A 781 -2.50 -3.10 0.14
CA LYS A 781 -1.17 -2.55 0.51
C LYS A 781 -1.29 -1.06 0.83
N ILE A 782 -1.33 -0.73 2.12
CA ILE A 782 -1.23 0.64 2.62
C ILE A 782 0.24 1.02 2.86
N ILE A 783 0.64 2.22 2.42
CA ILE A 783 1.95 2.80 2.76
C ILE A 783 1.79 4.24 3.27
N THR A 784 2.49 4.64 4.34
CA THR A 784 2.50 6.03 4.83
C THR A 784 3.87 6.68 4.68
N VAL A 785 3.90 8.00 4.45
CA VAL A 785 5.08 8.86 4.57
C VAL A 785 4.79 9.98 5.58
N GLU A 786 5.64 10.11 6.60
CA GLU A 786 5.35 10.90 7.81
C GLU A 786 6.57 11.68 8.33
N ASP A 787 6.33 12.68 9.19
CA ASP A 787 7.36 13.61 9.72
C ASP A 787 7.11 13.99 11.19
N PRO A 788 7.59 13.17 12.15
CA PRO A 788 7.86 11.73 12.03
C PRO A 788 6.55 10.92 12.16
N ILE A 789 6.64 9.58 12.10
CA ILE A 789 5.53 8.68 12.45
C ILE A 789 5.06 8.92 13.91
N GLU A 790 3.77 9.23 14.13
CA GLU A 790 3.21 9.45 15.48
C GLU A 790 2.93 8.13 16.23
N TYR A 791 2.36 7.13 15.55
CA TYR A 791 2.15 5.78 16.11
C TYR A 791 2.36 4.70 15.04
N GLN A 792 2.82 3.53 15.48
CA GLN A 792 2.99 2.38 14.59
C GLN A 792 1.66 1.63 14.41
N LEU A 793 1.30 1.32 13.17
CA LEU A 793 0.07 0.64 12.77
C LEU A 793 0.42 -0.74 12.17
N ASP A 794 0.00 -1.81 12.82
CA ASP A 794 0.24 -3.19 12.35
C ASP A 794 -0.38 -3.44 10.96
N GLY A 795 0.30 -4.23 10.14
CA GLY A 795 -0.06 -4.50 8.73
C GLY A 795 0.25 -3.37 7.74
N ILE A 796 0.57 -2.16 8.20
CA ILE A 796 0.85 -1.00 7.33
C ILE A 796 2.37 -0.77 7.22
N LEU A 797 2.85 -0.48 6.01
CA LEU A 797 4.24 -0.04 5.83
C LEU A 797 4.31 1.47 6.11
N GLN A 798 5.11 1.89 7.08
CA GLN A 798 5.28 3.30 7.41
C GLN A 798 6.75 3.71 7.21
N THR A 799 6.97 4.88 6.62
CA THR A 799 8.30 5.45 6.41
C THR A 799 8.34 6.92 6.86
N SER A 800 9.41 7.32 7.52
CA SER A 800 9.66 8.73 7.86
C SER A 800 10.46 9.39 6.75
N VAL A 801 10.27 10.70 6.54
CA VAL A 801 11.18 11.49 5.71
C VAL A 801 12.55 11.65 6.38
N ASP A 802 13.61 11.79 5.58
CA ASP A 802 14.92 12.29 6.04
C ASP A 802 15.49 13.29 5.03
N ASP A 803 15.33 14.58 5.34
CA ASP A 803 15.80 15.69 4.51
C ASP A 803 17.33 15.73 4.34
N LYS A 804 18.11 15.07 5.22
CA LYS A 804 19.59 15.11 5.15
C LYS A 804 20.14 14.20 4.07
N GLU A 805 19.54 13.03 3.91
CA GLU A 805 19.87 12.06 2.87
C GLU A 805 19.00 12.24 1.60
N GLY A 806 18.19 13.31 1.57
CA GLY A 806 17.36 13.69 0.43
C GLY A 806 16.06 12.90 0.29
N TYR A 807 15.64 12.15 1.31
CA TYR A 807 14.40 11.37 1.34
C TYR A 807 13.20 12.21 1.83
N THR A 808 12.96 13.31 1.11
CA THR A 808 11.84 14.26 1.28
C THR A 808 10.47 13.66 0.89
N PHE A 809 9.36 14.32 1.25
CA PHE A 809 8.00 13.92 0.85
C PHE A 809 7.84 13.69 -0.69
N PRO A 810 8.25 14.60 -1.60
CA PRO A 810 8.16 14.36 -3.05
C PRO A 810 9.01 13.20 -3.57
N THR A 811 10.18 12.94 -2.98
CA THR A 811 11.04 11.81 -3.37
C THR A 811 10.52 10.49 -2.85
N ALA A 812 10.00 10.46 -1.62
CA ALA A 812 9.35 9.31 -1.03
C ALA A 812 8.12 8.91 -1.84
N LEU A 813 7.19 9.84 -2.13
CA LEU A 813 5.98 9.55 -2.92
C LEU A 813 6.28 8.95 -4.30
N ARG A 814 7.28 9.47 -5.01
CA ARG A 814 7.72 8.88 -6.29
C ARG A 814 8.25 7.45 -6.14
N ALA A 815 8.85 7.10 -5.01
CA ALA A 815 9.25 5.73 -4.71
C ALA A 815 8.05 4.86 -4.30
N LEU A 816 7.11 5.40 -3.50
CA LEU A 816 5.89 4.69 -3.09
C LEU A 816 5.03 4.29 -4.29
N LEU A 817 4.88 5.16 -5.30
CA LEU A 817 4.18 4.81 -6.55
C LEU A 817 4.80 3.60 -7.27
N ARG A 818 6.10 3.34 -7.13
CA ARG A 818 6.76 2.14 -7.71
C ARG A 818 6.59 0.88 -6.86
N GLN A 819 6.10 1.00 -5.63
CA GLN A 819 5.86 -0.10 -4.70
C GLN A 819 4.49 -0.79 -4.85
N ASN A 820 3.67 -0.36 -5.82
CA ASN A 820 2.32 -0.85 -6.08
C ASN A 820 1.40 -0.84 -4.83
N PRO A 821 1.21 0.33 -4.19
CA PRO A 821 0.25 0.53 -3.09
C PRO A 821 -1.18 0.65 -3.63
N ASP A 822 -2.14 0.35 -2.77
CA ASP A 822 -3.57 0.60 -3.02
C ASP A 822 -4.01 1.91 -2.33
N ILE A 823 -3.41 2.22 -1.17
CA ILE A 823 -3.69 3.42 -0.36
C ILE A 823 -2.37 4.06 0.09
N MET A 824 -2.28 5.38 0.02
CA MET A 824 -1.15 6.15 0.56
C MET A 824 -1.60 7.20 1.57
N MET A 825 -0.83 7.39 2.64
CA MET A 825 -1.01 8.49 3.58
C MET A 825 0.20 9.42 3.58
N ILE A 826 -0.04 10.73 3.52
CA ILE A 826 0.97 11.79 3.57
C ILE A 826 0.70 12.59 4.84
N GLY A 827 1.64 12.63 5.80
CA GLY A 827 1.43 13.28 7.09
C GLY A 827 0.93 14.73 6.97
N GLU A 828 1.51 15.53 6.07
CA GLU A 828 1.07 16.89 5.76
C GLU A 828 1.46 17.29 4.32
N ILE A 829 0.55 17.91 3.57
CA ILE A 829 0.89 18.58 2.31
C ILE A 829 1.36 20.01 2.64
N ARG A 830 2.66 20.29 2.48
CA ARG A 830 3.29 21.58 2.81
C ARG A 830 3.62 22.44 1.59
N ASP A 831 3.82 21.82 0.44
CA ASP A 831 4.43 22.41 -0.76
C ASP A 831 3.73 21.98 -2.07
N GLU A 832 4.03 22.70 -3.14
CA GLU A 832 3.51 22.51 -4.51
C GLU A 832 3.82 21.12 -5.10
N GLU A 833 4.99 20.57 -4.83
CA GLU A 833 5.47 19.34 -5.45
C GLU A 833 4.78 18.12 -4.82
N THR A 834 4.72 18.08 -3.48
CA THR A 834 3.95 17.09 -2.72
C THR A 834 2.46 17.16 -3.07
N ALA A 835 1.90 18.37 -3.18
CA ALA A 835 0.49 18.57 -3.53
C ALA A 835 0.16 18.02 -4.93
N ASN A 836 0.96 18.38 -5.95
CA ASN A 836 0.75 17.89 -7.31
C ASN A 836 0.94 16.37 -7.41
N ILE A 837 1.97 15.79 -6.77
CA ILE A 837 2.17 14.33 -6.79
C ILE A 837 0.99 13.59 -6.13
N ALA A 838 0.45 14.11 -5.02
CA ALA A 838 -0.73 13.56 -4.36
C ALA A 838 -1.97 13.57 -5.29
N VAL A 839 -2.18 14.68 -5.99
CA VAL A 839 -3.31 14.86 -6.92
C VAL A 839 -3.19 13.95 -8.14
N GLN A 840 -2.02 13.87 -8.77
CA GLN A 840 -1.81 12.93 -9.89
C GLN A 840 -1.89 11.46 -9.42
N ALA A 841 -1.46 11.13 -8.20
CA ALA A 841 -1.65 9.80 -7.61
C ALA A 841 -3.13 9.45 -7.39
N ALA A 842 -3.94 10.42 -6.95
CA ALA A 842 -5.39 10.26 -6.76
C ALA A 842 -6.13 10.04 -8.10
N LEU A 843 -5.85 10.87 -9.10
CA LEU A 843 -6.41 10.73 -10.45
C LEU A 843 -6.04 9.38 -11.08
N THR A 844 -4.77 8.97 -10.94
CA THR A 844 -4.26 7.67 -11.43
C THR A 844 -4.79 6.44 -10.68
N GLY A 845 -5.64 6.64 -9.66
CA GLY A 845 -6.45 5.59 -9.06
C GLY A 845 -5.91 4.99 -7.77
N HIS A 846 -5.16 5.78 -7.00
CA HIS A 846 -4.78 5.47 -5.62
C HIS A 846 -5.68 6.25 -4.64
N SER A 847 -5.99 5.71 -3.46
CA SER A 847 -6.64 6.48 -2.39
C SER A 847 -5.59 7.23 -1.57
N ILE A 848 -5.77 8.54 -1.38
CA ILE A 848 -4.82 9.44 -0.71
C ILE A 848 -5.44 10.05 0.54
N LEU A 849 -4.79 9.85 1.68
CA LEU A 849 -5.16 10.50 2.95
C LEU A 849 -4.09 11.52 3.33
N SER A 850 -4.47 12.75 3.66
CA SER A 850 -3.48 13.75 4.11
C SER A 850 -4.06 14.86 4.99
N THR A 851 -3.18 15.67 5.58
CA THR A 851 -3.56 16.84 6.38
C THR A 851 -3.13 18.17 5.76
N LEU A 852 -3.92 19.21 6.02
CA LEU A 852 -3.64 20.60 5.65
C LEU A 852 -3.83 21.55 6.84
N HIS A 853 -3.17 22.70 6.79
CA HIS A 853 -3.30 23.77 7.77
C HIS A 853 -4.21 24.91 7.25
N THR A 854 -5.52 24.70 7.31
CA THR A 854 -6.56 25.74 7.12
C THR A 854 -7.48 25.82 8.34
N ASN A 855 -8.33 26.86 8.39
CA ASN A 855 -9.29 27.04 9.48
C ASN A 855 -10.65 26.40 9.18
N ASP A 856 -11.01 26.32 7.91
CA ASP A 856 -12.29 25.91 7.35
C ASP A 856 -12.06 24.98 6.14
N ALA A 857 -13.10 24.24 5.73
CA ALA A 857 -12.99 23.20 4.71
C ALA A 857 -12.85 23.79 3.29
N ALA A 858 -13.64 24.80 2.96
CA ALA A 858 -13.59 25.47 1.65
C ALA A 858 -12.24 26.20 1.41
N GLY A 859 -11.67 26.80 2.46
CA GLY A 859 -10.32 27.34 2.45
C GLY A 859 -9.24 26.30 2.20
N GLY A 860 -9.51 25.00 2.44
CA GLY A 860 -8.65 23.88 2.06
C GLY A 860 -8.44 23.77 0.55
N VAL A 861 -9.50 23.97 -0.24
CA VAL A 861 -9.41 24.00 -1.71
C VAL A 861 -8.57 25.19 -2.16
N GLN A 862 -8.91 26.40 -1.68
CA GLN A 862 -8.15 27.62 -2.02
C GLN A 862 -6.69 27.54 -1.59
N ARG A 863 -6.36 26.80 -0.52
CA ARG A 863 -4.97 26.58 -0.09
C ARG A 863 -4.18 25.76 -1.12
N LEU A 864 -4.78 24.74 -1.74
CA LEU A 864 -4.17 23.94 -2.79
C LEU A 864 -4.05 24.71 -4.12
N VAL A 865 -5.07 25.49 -4.48
CA VAL A 865 -4.99 26.44 -5.63
C VAL A 865 -3.83 27.43 -5.42
N ASN A 866 -3.72 27.98 -4.21
CA ASN A 866 -2.61 28.87 -3.83
C ASN A 866 -1.26 28.16 -3.64
N MET A 867 -1.20 26.82 -3.76
CA MET A 867 0.02 26.01 -3.83
C MET A 867 0.38 25.64 -5.27
N GLY A 868 -0.33 26.14 -6.30
CA GLY A 868 -0.04 25.83 -7.70
C GLY A 868 -0.75 24.57 -8.24
N VAL A 869 -1.56 23.88 -7.43
CA VAL A 869 -2.44 22.83 -7.97
C VAL A 869 -3.59 23.49 -8.74
N ARG A 870 -3.91 22.97 -9.93
CA ARG A 870 -4.99 23.48 -10.76
C ARG A 870 -6.36 23.14 -10.18
N SER A 871 -7.29 24.08 -10.34
CA SER A 871 -8.66 23.95 -9.85
C SER A 871 -9.43 22.82 -10.56
N ASP A 872 -9.13 22.58 -11.84
CA ASP A 872 -9.64 21.44 -12.62
C ASP A 872 -9.24 20.10 -11.97
N ASP A 873 -7.93 19.84 -11.84
CA ASP A 873 -7.39 18.63 -11.20
C ASP A 873 -7.92 18.47 -9.75
N LEU A 874 -8.16 19.57 -9.01
CA LEU A 874 -8.72 19.54 -7.67
C LEU A 874 -10.20 19.15 -7.61
N ALA A 875 -11.01 19.63 -8.56
CA ALA A 875 -12.42 19.26 -8.67
C ALA A 875 -12.58 17.75 -8.95
N THR A 876 -11.72 17.19 -9.81
CA THR A 876 -11.73 15.76 -10.17
C THR A 876 -11.05 14.87 -9.12
N ALA A 877 -10.03 15.34 -8.40
CA ALA A 877 -9.22 14.49 -7.51
C ALA A 877 -9.65 14.46 -6.04
N VAL A 878 -10.29 15.52 -5.50
CA VAL A 878 -10.59 15.60 -4.07
C VAL A 878 -11.99 15.05 -3.77
N ASN A 879 -12.07 14.03 -2.92
CA ASN A 879 -13.33 13.42 -2.49
C ASN A 879 -14.05 14.32 -1.47
N ALA A 880 -13.34 14.69 -0.40
CA ALA A 880 -13.85 15.59 0.63
C ALA A 880 -12.74 16.27 1.44
N LEU A 881 -13.08 17.43 1.98
CA LEU A 881 -12.30 18.16 2.98
C LEU A 881 -13.09 18.27 4.28
N MET A 882 -12.53 17.74 5.36
CA MET A 882 -13.05 17.91 6.72
C MET A 882 -12.26 19.00 7.43
N ALA A 883 -12.91 20.05 7.94
CA ALA A 883 -12.29 20.94 8.92
C ALA A 883 -12.78 20.59 10.34
N GLN A 884 -11.87 20.57 11.31
CA GLN A 884 -12.18 20.25 12.69
C GLN A 884 -11.54 21.18 13.73
N ARG A 885 -12.31 21.46 14.80
CA ARG A 885 -11.81 22.05 16.06
C ARG A 885 -12.41 21.28 17.25
N LEU A 886 -11.75 21.37 18.41
CA LEU A 886 -12.15 20.63 19.62
C LEU A 886 -12.71 21.58 20.68
N VAL A 887 -14.02 21.53 20.91
CA VAL A 887 -14.71 22.25 21.99
C VAL A 887 -14.71 21.41 23.27
N ARG A 888 -14.72 22.06 24.44
CA ARG A 888 -14.93 21.40 25.72
C ARG A 888 -16.39 20.93 25.84
N LYS A 889 -16.60 19.67 26.24
CA LYS A 889 -17.96 19.16 26.49
C LYS A 889 -18.45 19.68 27.85
N LEU A 890 -19.71 20.12 27.94
CA LEU A 890 -20.34 20.46 29.21
C LEU A 890 -20.32 19.25 30.15
N CYS A 891 -20.23 19.53 31.45
CA CYS A 891 -20.35 18.51 32.47
C CYS A 891 -21.80 18.35 32.91
N ASP A 892 -22.18 17.15 33.34
CA ASP A 892 -23.51 16.72 33.78
C ASP A 892 -23.95 17.34 35.12
N CYS A 893 -23.31 18.45 35.54
CA CYS A 893 -23.81 19.39 36.54
C CYS A 893 -24.44 20.64 35.91
N LYS A 894 -24.46 20.71 34.57
CA LYS A 894 -25.02 21.80 33.78
C LYS A 894 -26.41 22.18 34.29
N VAL A 895 -26.66 23.46 34.45
CA VAL A 895 -27.98 23.97 34.83
C VAL A 895 -28.75 24.35 33.57
N GLU A 896 -30.02 23.96 33.53
CA GLU A 896 -30.96 24.45 32.54
C GLU A 896 -31.23 25.94 32.83
N ARG A 897 -31.15 26.78 31.79
CA ARG A 897 -31.36 28.22 31.85
C ARG A 897 -32.30 28.62 30.71
N GLU A 898 -33.25 29.51 30.99
CA GLU A 898 -34.00 30.19 29.93
C GLU A 898 -33.04 31.09 29.13
N MET A 899 -33.10 31.00 27.80
CA MET A 899 -32.28 31.85 26.95
C MET A 899 -32.73 33.31 27.02
N ALA A 900 -31.78 34.23 26.91
CA ALA A 900 -32.08 35.64 26.73
C ALA A 900 -32.67 35.89 25.33
N SER A 901 -33.52 36.91 25.19
CA SER A 901 -34.24 37.15 23.93
C SER A 901 -33.33 37.39 22.72
N ASP A 902 -32.13 37.90 22.95
CA ASP A 902 -31.07 38.12 21.96
C ASP A 902 -30.30 36.83 21.63
N GLU A 903 -30.04 35.95 22.60
CA GLU A 903 -29.51 34.60 22.35
C GLU A 903 -30.48 33.77 21.48
N ILE A 904 -31.78 33.79 21.80
CA ILE A 904 -32.82 33.12 21.03
C ILE A 904 -32.81 33.62 19.58
N VAL A 905 -32.68 34.93 19.36
CA VAL A 905 -32.58 35.53 18.03
C VAL A 905 -31.28 35.17 17.32
N LYS A 906 -30.14 35.12 18.03
CA LYS A 906 -28.82 34.75 17.49
C LYS A 906 -28.81 33.28 17.03
N ILE A 907 -29.22 32.36 17.90
CA ILE A 907 -29.26 30.92 17.61
C ILE A 907 -30.29 30.63 16.51
N LYS A 908 -31.49 31.24 16.56
CA LYS A 908 -32.45 31.16 15.44
C LYS A 908 -31.83 31.66 14.14
N LYS A 909 -31.11 32.79 14.12
CA LYS A 909 -30.47 33.30 12.90
C LYS A 909 -29.42 32.34 12.31
N ILE A 910 -28.62 31.68 13.15
CA ILE A 910 -27.58 30.72 12.71
C ILE A 910 -28.23 29.43 12.18
N LEU A 911 -29.24 28.92 12.88
CA LEU A 911 -29.88 27.64 12.56
C LEU A 911 -31.01 27.73 11.51
N THR A 912 -31.60 28.92 11.27
CA THR A 912 -32.53 29.14 10.13
C THR A 912 -31.86 28.84 8.78
N ASN A 913 -30.52 28.92 8.72
CA ASN A 913 -29.73 28.65 7.53
C ASN A 913 -29.17 27.20 7.48
N VAL A 914 -29.71 26.27 8.28
CA VAL A 914 -29.43 24.83 8.15
C VAL A 914 -30.37 24.27 7.08
N SER A 915 -29.81 23.78 5.98
CA SER A 915 -30.59 23.16 4.89
C SER A 915 -31.29 21.89 5.36
N GLU A 916 -32.53 21.67 4.94
CA GLU A 916 -33.29 20.42 5.18
C GLU A 916 -32.53 19.19 4.66
N LYS A 917 -31.71 19.36 3.60
CA LYS A 917 -30.82 18.31 3.05
C LYS A 917 -29.78 17.79 4.05
N SER A 918 -29.51 18.51 5.15
CA SER A 918 -28.59 18.05 6.20
C SER A 918 -29.11 16.85 6.99
N GLY A 919 -30.42 16.57 6.95
CA GLY A 919 -31.08 15.54 7.74
C GLY A 919 -31.26 15.87 9.23
N ILE A 920 -30.82 17.06 9.67
CA ILE A 920 -30.79 17.44 11.09
C ILE A 920 -32.11 18.09 11.51
N LEU A 921 -32.71 17.56 12.57
CA LEU A 921 -33.86 18.16 13.25
C LEU A 921 -33.35 19.23 14.25
N ILE A 922 -33.77 20.49 14.07
CA ILE A 922 -33.41 21.59 14.97
C ILE A 922 -34.21 21.44 16.29
N PRO A 923 -33.55 21.37 17.47
CA PRO A 923 -34.25 21.28 18.76
C PRO A 923 -35.04 22.54 19.14
N GLU A 924 -35.92 22.44 20.15
CA GLU A 924 -36.71 23.57 20.64
C GLU A 924 -35.84 24.68 21.25
N ILE A 925 -35.84 25.86 20.61
CA ILE A 925 -35.00 27.00 20.98
C ILE A 925 -35.71 27.84 22.06
N GLU A 926 -35.84 27.27 23.26
CA GLU A 926 -36.36 27.92 24.48
C GLU A 926 -35.32 27.98 25.61
N LYS A 927 -34.54 26.92 25.80
CA LYS A 927 -33.60 26.77 26.93
C LYS A 927 -32.21 26.29 26.48
N VAL A 928 -31.20 26.62 27.26
CA VAL A 928 -29.81 26.17 27.08
C VAL A 928 -29.23 25.65 28.39
N PHE A 929 -28.06 25.04 28.31
CA PHE A 929 -27.34 24.51 29.45
C PHE A 929 -26.08 25.32 29.75
N GLU A 930 -25.93 25.77 31.00
CA GLU A 930 -24.78 26.56 31.45
C GLU A 930 -23.81 25.76 32.34
N ALA A 931 -22.55 26.19 32.31
CA ALA A 931 -21.43 25.62 33.02
C ALA A 931 -21.45 25.93 34.54
N LYS A 932 -22.40 25.34 35.28
CA LYS A 932 -22.59 25.53 36.73
C LYS A 932 -21.30 25.40 37.58
N GLY A 933 -20.43 24.48 37.18
CA GLY A 933 -19.33 24.01 38.01
C GLY A 933 -19.79 23.03 39.10
N CYS A 934 -18.96 22.02 39.38
CA CYS A 934 -19.02 21.17 40.58
C CYS A 934 -17.75 20.29 40.65
N GLU A 935 -17.66 19.43 41.66
CA GLU A 935 -16.57 18.47 41.86
C GLU A 935 -16.38 17.47 40.69
N LYS A 936 -17.42 17.20 39.88
CA LYS A 936 -17.31 16.38 38.64
C LYS A 936 -16.20 16.89 37.71
N CYS A 937 -16.09 18.22 37.63
CA CYS A 937 -15.37 19.00 36.63
C CYS A 937 -14.46 20.07 37.27
N ASN A 938 -13.99 19.84 38.49
CA ASN A 938 -13.11 20.74 39.25
C ASN A 938 -13.66 22.19 39.37
N ASN A 939 -14.98 22.33 39.44
CA ASN A 939 -15.73 23.60 39.41
C ASN A 939 -15.59 24.42 38.10
N ILE A 940 -15.00 23.86 37.04
CA ILE A 940 -14.83 24.52 35.73
C ILE A 940 -16.12 24.43 34.88
N GLY A 941 -17.00 23.45 35.15
CA GLY A 941 -18.28 23.26 34.45
C GLY A 941 -18.21 22.44 33.16
N TYR A 942 -17.01 22.13 32.66
CA TYR A 942 -16.76 21.32 31.47
C TYR A 942 -15.94 20.06 31.79
N LYS A 943 -16.15 18.96 31.06
CA LYS A 943 -15.41 17.70 31.23
C LYS A 943 -15.25 16.96 29.90
N GLY A 944 -14.01 16.88 29.41
CA GLY A 944 -13.69 16.26 28.12
C GLY A 944 -13.79 17.22 26.94
N ARG A 945 -13.60 16.70 25.72
CA ARG A 945 -13.73 17.43 24.46
C ARG A 945 -14.63 16.67 23.50
N THR A 946 -15.35 17.39 22.65
CA THR A 946 -16.08 16.86 21.49
C THR A 946 -15.63 17.64 20.25
N THR A 947 -15.69 17.03 19.07
CA THR A 947 -15.26 17.68 17.82
C THR A 947 -16.42 18.52 17.29
N ILE A 948 -16.18 19.81 17.01
CA ILE A 948 -17.00 20.55 16.04
C ILE A 948 -16.37 20.37 14.66
N SER A 949 -17.21 20.08 13.68
CA SER A 949 -16.76 19.67 12.35
C SER A 949 -17.66 20.22 11.25
N GLU A 950 -17.03 20.52 10.12
CA GLU A 950 -17.70 20.69 8.83
C GLU A 950 -17.02 19.75 7.82
N VAL A 951 -17.83 19.08 7.00
CA VAL A 951 -17.35 18.14 5.97
C VAL A 951 -17.87 18.61 4.62
N LEU A 952 -16.98 19.26 3.88
CA LEU A 952 -17.18 19.64 2.48
C LEU A 952 -16.93 18.40 1.63
N VAL A 953 -18.01 17.69 1.29
CA VAL A 953 -17.98 16.70 0.20
C VAL A 953 -17.91 17.47 -1.11
N ILE A 954 -17.06 17.03 -2.03
CA ILE A 954 -17.05 17.56 -3.39
C ILE A 954 -18.19 16.89 -4.14
N ASP A 955 -19.30 17.62 -4.31
CA ASP A 955 -20.42 17.26 -5.19
C ASP A 955 -20.36 18.07 -6.49
N ARG A 956 -21.18 17.71 -7.50
CA ARG A 956 -21.15 18.35 -8.83
C ARG A 956 -21.27 19.87 -8.82
N GLU A 957 -22.09 20.44 -7.94
CA GLU A 957 -22.25 21.90 -7.86
C GLU A 957 -21.02 22.55 -7.18
N ILE A 958 -20.26 21.79 -6.38
CA ILE A 958 -18.95 22.18 -5.86
C ILE A 958 -17.84 21.98 -6.89
N GLU A 959 -17.84 20.87 -7.65
CA GLU A 959 -16.94 20.60 -8.79
C GLU A 959 -16.97 21.78 -9.79
N GLU A 960 -18.17 22.22 -10.17
CA GLU A 960 -18.40 23.38 -11.04
C GLU A 960 -17.86 24.69 -10.44
N LEU A 961 -18.08 24.95 -9.15
CA LEU A 961 -17.60 26.17 -8.48
C LEU A 961 -16.07 26.19 -8.32
N ILE A 962 -15.45 25.06 -8.03
CA ILE A 962 -13.98 24.95 -7.93
C ILE A 962 -13.36 25.20 -9.31
N THR A 963 -13.89 24.57 -10.37
CA THR A 963 -13.47 24.80 -11.77
C THR A 963 -13.58 26.28 -12.15
N GLN A 964 -14.67 26.95 -11.76
CA GLN A 964 -14.88 28.39 -11.97
C GLN A 964 -13.99 29.29 -11.08
N ASN A 965 -13.13 28.74 -10.23
CA ASN A 965 -12.29 29.45 -9.27
C ASN A 965 -13.11 30.35 -8.33
N ALA A 966 -14.29 29.86 -7.91
CA ALA A 966 -15.15 30.54 -6.97
C ALA A 966 -14.47 30.70 -5.60
N SER A 967 -14.77 31.81 -4.91
CA SER A 967 -14.20 32.07 -3.59
C SER A 967 -14.65 31.04 -2.55
N SER A 968 -13.85 30.84 -1.49
CA SER A 968 -14.20 29.91 -0.41
C SER A 968 -15.54 30.23 0.28
N SER A 969 -16.02 31.48 0.24
CA SER A 969 -17.37 31.80 0.73
C SER A 969 -18.45 31.24 -0.18
N GLN A 970 -18.33 31.39 -1.50
CA GLN A 970 -19.29 30.82 -2.47
C GLN A 970 -19.34 29.29 -2.40
N ILE A 971 -18.17 28.63 -2.33
CA ILE A 971 -18.06 27.18 -2.16
C ILE A 971 -18.74 26.74 -0.85
N ARG A 972 -18.47 27.43 0.27
CA ARG A 972 -19.09 27.15 1.57
C ARG A 972 -20.60 27.39 1.57
N GLU A 973 -21.07 28.51 1.02
CA GLU A 973 -22.48 28.85 0.91
C GLU A 973 -23.24 27.78 0.11
N LYS A 974 -22.69 27.35 -1.03
CA LYS A 974 -23.28 26.30 -1.85
C LYS A 974 -23.26 24.93 -1.15
N ALA A 975 -22.18 24.58 -0.47
CA ALA A 975 -22.12 23.36 0.33
C ALA A 975 -23.15 23.37 1.48
N MET A 976 -23.43 24.54 2.07
CA MET A 976 -24.47 24.69 3.09
C MET A 976 -25.89 24.51 2.50
N GLU A 977 -26.17 25.01 1.29
CA GLU A 977 -27.41 24.66 0.57
C GLU A 977 -27.54 23.14 0.38
N ASN A 978 -26.41 22.46 0.16
CA ASN A 978 -26.32 21.01 -0.07
C ASN A 978 -26.29 20.14 1.21
N GLY A 979 -26.43 20.74 2.39
CA GLY A 979 -26.51 19.99 3.65
C GLY A 979 -25.16 19.72 4.31
N MET A 980 -24.12 20.48 3.97
CA MET A 980 -23.01 20.73 4.89
C MET A 980 -23.51 21.63 6.03
N ILE A 981 -23.19 21.28 7.28
CA ILE A 981 -23.24 22.21 8.40
C ILE A 981 -21.86 22.87 8.56
N SER A 982 -21.83 24.16 8.85
CA SER A 982 -20.60 24.82 9.28
C SER A 982 -20.21 24.36 10.70
N MET A 983 -18.95 24.54 11.10
CA MET A 983 -18.54 24.31 12.49
C MET A 983 -19.35 25.16 13.50
N GLU A 984 -19.85 26.33 13.09
CA GLU A 984 -20.73 27.17 13.92
C GLU A 984 -22.11 26.52 14.11
N GLN A 985 -22.68 25.94 13.05
CA GLN A 985 -23.95 25.21 13.14
C GLN A 985 -23.81 23.91 13.95
N ASP A 986 -22.76 23.10 13.74
CA ASP A 986 -22.49 21.92 14.57
C ASP A 986 -22.28 22.29 16.04
N GLY A 987 -21.58 23.40 16.30
CA GLY A 987 -21.42 24.00 17.62
C GLY A 987 -22.76 24.41 18.26
N MET A 988 -23.58 25.22 17.59
CA MET A 988 -24.85 25.71 18.13
C MET A 988 -25.88 24.58 18.33
N LEU A 989 -25.91 23.57 17.46
CA LEU A 989 -26.69 22.35 17.67
C LEU A 989 -26.21 21.64 18.96
N LYS A 990 -24.90 21.50 19.15
CA LYS A 990 -24.30 20.96 20.39
C LYS A 990 -24.57 21.84 21.63
N VAL A 991 -24.93 23.11 21.50
CA VAL A 991 -25.42 23.93 22.62
C VAL A 991 -26.86 23.57 23.00
N LEU A 992 -27.75 23.42 22.01
CA LEU A 992 -29.15 23.02 22.24
C LEU A 992 -29.28 21.57 22.74
N GLU A 993 -28.44 20.66 22.24
CA GLU A 993 -28.27 19.29 22.76
C GLU A 993 -27.65 19.28 24.17
N GLY A 994 -27.11 20.41 24.64
CA GLY A 994 -26.40 20.54 25.90
C GLY A 994 -25.10 19.72 25.95
N GLU A 995 -24.52 19.39 24.80
CA GLU A 995 -23.16 18.83 24.65
C GLU A 995 -22.09 19.86 25.02
N THR A 996 -22.30 21.15 24.70
CA THR A 996 -21.38 22.24 25.02
C THR A 996 -22.17 23.53 25.36
N SER A 997 -21.47 24.62 25.65
CA SER A 997 -22.09 25.92 25.98
C SER A 997 -21.90 26.94 24.87
N LEU A 998 -22.72 27.98 24.88
CA LEU A 998 -22.61 29.12 23.96
C LEU A 998 -21.21 29.77 24.06
N ASP A 999 -20.78 30.09 25.28
CA ASP A 999 -19.44 30.62 25.58
C ASP A 999 -18.29 29.80 24.97
N GLU A 1000 -18.40 28.46 24.99
CA GLU A 1000 -17.33 27.58 24.53
C GLU A 1000 -17.25 27.49 23.01
N VAL A 1001 -18.39 27.55 22.32
CA VAL A 1001 -18.41 27.64 20.84
C VAL A 1001 -17.85 28.99 20.41
N GLU A 1002 -18.29 30.09 21.03
CA GLU A 1002 -17.81 31.45 20.74
C GLU A 1002 -16.33 31.68 21.11
N ARG A 1003 -15.74 30.82 21.96
CA ARG A 1003 -14.30 30.82 22.28
C ARG A 1003 -13.46 29.98 21.30
N VAL A 1004 -14.08 29.15 20.46
CA VAL A 1004 -13.40 28.13 19.63
C VAL A 1004 -13.58 28.37 18.12
N ILE A 1005 -14.45 29.28 17.70
CA ILE A 1005 -14.70 29.63 16.29
C ILE A 1005 -14.06 30.99 15.95
#